data_AF-A0A8J7XI35-F1
#
_entry.id   AF-A0A8J7XI35-F1
#
_cell.length_a   1.000
_cell.length_b   1.000
_cell.length_c   1.000
_cell.angle_alpha   90.00
_cell.angle_beta   90.00
_cell.angle_gamma   90.00
#
_symmetry.space_group_name_H-M   'P 1'
#
loop_
_entity.id
_entity.type
_entity.pdbx_description
1 polymer ?
#
loop_
_entity_poly.entity_id
_entity_poly.type
_entity_poly.pdbx_seq_one_letter_code
_entity_poly.pdbx_strand_id
1 'polypeptide(L)'
;SSVGGEKHLEFKTRPDVSRWSHDSDELERFKREFDHSPGWTERWVGLGYDIRGNTIRFRFQGRFIGEAVPTGRATPRIILPGKSVIRDLVATPLEDLDSRYHQLDISPYFNCHSGWARDRGMTVFDGIPFLLGTSIYHFDNLDLGKMTYRGRLPYIFQDSLAMDDERFLLRVPKGYYDRLHLLCTVVPAETGIPRASARMIKTGLGHAVTTEFAAAGEEFPQYVRVDLSPGDFQEFLEDEDDFLEIDLTRRVGLDDQLYPHPDGPPSSIHVHAATLEVAPVRMVVRWEGEVPLFEHPSIPRVFIDLTNQREEAIKPRLKMKVTGPYGDVSVGDEVISLGPLEGRVLSMDLPQEVLGKFDIEITIESERGRLMVHRTSFALLPADTREARDESPFGMWCFFDVHRGLPPEKAAPILRMAGARWTLPVFLLQGDDERKARRLETIREHLVHLDCGNVCCIGNSCCEEPGDPHEMIERMRGFPPLRSWMVFWETHLSRRHLWAFPNELLGRPVTPLTEQETRYLENCWKTGTGYSRRVREEFPDVNLVFGNGYPNFIGAMMSRGYPKEYIDYFGLDFDLFTSVPERQPGALFAPFSNIFVLRSLQRLYGYEEYPIFLTEAIYSPVGEGWLNERQQADFYVRSHLLALASGVAFFGMCTSPYDPGDEYFYSHYGPIGLLKRPPGLAPRESFCAYSTMTRMLDRARFDGVVPTGSNTAFALRFVGHAGEAIHALWTVRGSRMAVLLGNVSEVFITDMFGNRRSLKAIDGALEIEINASPLYLEGVDRVDVLELVENNPGSEVQTIRIADFEHDSEWVESPGTRDELEALRPDVPYYVGGIETRAVPPRDGGIPILEVGPAEPPGNHPHEIPYVLVGYHGGDGKIPADFIYIGARVFGNSSWGRILFLLEDSNGNSWLSVRG
;
A
#
# COMPACT_ATOMS: atom_id res chain seq x y z
N SER A 1 -43.33 -26.10 10.39
CA SER A 1 -42.44 -26.01 11.56
C SER A 1 -41.44 -24.90 11.27
N SER A 2 -41.51 -23.84 12.07
CA SER A 2 -40.78 -22.59 11.96
C SER A 2 -39.38 -22.72 12.57
N VAL A 3 -38.35 -22.87 11.73
CA VAL A 3 -36.96 -22.50 12.06
C VAL A 3 -36.32 -22.04 10.75
N GLY A 4 -35.92 -20.77 10.70
CA GLY A 4 -35.37 -20.10 9.52
C GLY A 4 -35.99 -18.71 9.40
N GLY A 5 -35.26 -17.69 9.86
CA GLY A 5 -35.70 -16.30 9.74
C GLY A 5 -36.02 -15.96 8.28
N GLU A 6 -37.05 -15.15 8.06
CA GLU A 6 -37.27 -14.57 6.74
C GLU A 6 -36.04 -13.73 6.36
N LYS A 7 -35.23 -14.22 5.41
CA LYS A 7 -34.24 -13.39 4.73
C LYS A 7 -34.99 -12.52 3.72
N HIS A 8 -35.14 -11.24 4.04
CA HIS A 8 -35.60 -10.23 3.08
C HIS A 8 -34.39 -9.79 2.24
N LEU A 9 -34.43 -10.08 0.93
CA LEU A 9 -33.41 -9.65 -0.02
C LEU A 9 -34.01 -8.53 -0.87
N GLU A 10 -33.42 -7.35 -0.80
CA GLU A 10 -33.80 -6.20 -1.62
C GLU A 10 -32.93 -6.16 -2.88
N PHE A 11 -33.57 -6.06 -4.04
CA PHE A 11 -32.88 -6.05 -5.34
C PHE A 11 -33.10 -4.70 -6.04
N LYS A 12 -32.01 -4.02 -6.38
CA LYS A 12 -32.06 -2.76 -7.14
C LYS A 12 -31.87 -3.06 -8.64
N THR A 13 -32.69 -2.49 -9.52
CA THR A 13 -32.50 -2.60 -10.99
C THR A 13 -31.36 -1.76 -11.50
N ARG A 14 -31.02 -0.72 -10.74
CA ARG A 14 -30.02 0.26 -11.08
C ARG A 14 -28.92 0.14 -10.04
N PRO A 15 -27.65 0.22 -10.44
CA PRO A 15 -26.58 0.32 -9.47
C PRO A 15 -26.81 1.50 -8.54
N ASP A 16 -26.41 1.35 -7.27
CA ASP A 16 -26.31 2.48 -6.37
C ASP A 16 -25.04 3.26 -6.70
N VAL A 17 -25.18 4.20 -7.62
CA VAL A 17 -24.04 4.98 -8.14
C VAL A 17 -23.56 6.05 -7.15
N SER A 18 -24.17 6.17 -5.97
CA SER A 18 -23.79 7.20 -4.97
C SER A 18 -22.33 7.11 -4.53
N ARG A 19 -21.75 5.91 -4.58
CA ARG A 19 -20.34 5.64 -4.24
C ARG A 19 -19.43 5.50 -5.46
N TRP A 20 -19.95 5.69 -6.67
CA TRP A 20 -19.19 5.49 -7.91
C TRP A 20 -18.38 6.72 -8.34
N SER A 21 -18.53 7.84 -7.65
CA SER A 21 -17.97 9.13 -8.06
C SER A 21 -17.27 9.83 -6.91
N HIS A 22 -16.20 10.56 -7.24
CA HIS A 22 -15.57 11.51 -6.33
C HIS A 22 -16.23 12.90 -6.35
N ASP A 23 -17.02 13.22 -7.40
CA ASP A 23 -17.67 14.52 -7.57
C ASP A 23 -19.14 14.44 -8.02
N SER A 24 -19.82 15.59 -8.02
CA SER A 24 -21.24 15.67 -8.35
C SER A 24 -21.55 15.49 -9.84
N ASP A 25 -20.65 15.89 -10.73
CA ASP A 25 -20.88 15.89 -12.18
C ASP A 25 -20.77 14.48 -12.74
N GLU A 26 -19.76 13.73 -12.30
CA GLU A 26 -19.60 12.30 -12.60
C GLU A 26 -20.74 11.47 -11.98
N LEU A 27 -21.16 11.79 -10.75
CA LEU A 27 -22.32 11.14 -10.14
C LEU A 27 -23.59 11.35 -10.99
N GLU A 28 -23.82 12.58 -11.44
CA GLU A 28 -24.97 12.91 -12.28
C GLU A 28 -24.87 12.27 -13.68
N ARG A 29 -23.66 12.13 -14.23
CA ARG A 29 -23.41 11.36 -15.46
C ARG A 29 -23.85 9.91 -15.28
N PHE A 30 -23.41 9.23 -14.21
CA PHE A 30 -23.81 7.85 -13.94
C PHE A 30 -25.33 7.74 -13.71
N LYS A 31 -25.93 8.65 -12.93
CA LYS A 31 -27.39 8.67 -12.74
C LYS A 31 -28.14 8.75 -14.06
N ARG A 32 -27.78 9.70 -14.94
CA ARG A 32 -28.42 9.85 -16.26
C ARG A 32 -28.26 8.61 -17.12
N GLU A 33 -27.08 7.98 -17.11
CA GLU A 33 -26.82 6.75 -17.84
C GLU A 33 -27.76 5.61 -17.42
N PHE A 34 -27.89 5.37 -16.11
CA PHE A 34 -28.77 4.32 -15.57
C PHE A 34 -30.25 4.73 -15.49
N ASP A 35 -30.57 6.03 -15.56
CA ASP A 35 -31.94 6.51 -15.58
C ASP A 35 -32.70 6.10 -16.85
N HIS A 36 -31.96 5.92 -17.95
CA HIS A 36 -32.47 5.38 -19.20
C HIS A 36 -32.50 3.85 -19.26
N SER A 37 -31.99 3.17 -18.22
CA SER A 37 -32.08 1.71 -18.14
C SER A 37 -33.50 1.28 -17.73
N PRO A 38 -34.13 0.37 -18.49
CA PRO A 38 -35.47 -0.15 -18.19
C PRO A 38 -35.52 -0.80 -16.81
N GLY A 39 -36.53 -0.45 -16.01
CA GLY A 39 -36.74 -0.99 -14.66
C GLY A 39 -37.36 -2.40 -14.64
N TRP A 40 -37.61 -2.93 -13.43
CA TRP A 40 -38.09 -4.31 -13.19
C TRP A 40 -39.44 -4.58 -13.84
N THR A 41 -40.26 -3.54 -14.01
CA THR A 41 -41.58 -3.60 -14.62
C THR A 41 -41.54 -3.68 -16.15
N GLU A 42 -40.37 -3.49 -16.76
CA GLU A 42 -40.19 -3.37 -18.21
C GLU A 42 -39.33 -4.49 -18.81
N ARG A 43 -38.84 -5.43 -17.98
CA ARG A 43 -37.95 -6.53 -18.41
C ARG A 43 -38.42 -7.89 -17.88
N TRP A 44 -38.14 -8.92 -18.65
CA TRP A 44 -38.28 -10.31 -18.20
C TRP A 44 -37.09 -10.68 -17.32
N VAL A 45 -37.35 -11.32 -16.18
CA VAL A 45 -36.30 -11.78 -15.27
C VAL A 45 -36.31 -13.28 -15.08
N GLY A 46 -35.12 -13.89 -15.06
CA GLY A 46 -34.94 -15.29 -14.72
C GLY A 46 -34.93 -15.51 -13.21
N LEU A 47 -35.79 -16.42 -12.73
CA LEU A 47 -35.73 -16.94 -11.37
C LEU A 47 -35.44 -18.43 -11.46
N GLY A 48 -34.45 -18.90 -10.70
CA GLY A 48 -34.04 -20.29 -10.72
C GLY A 48 -33.83 -20.82 -9.31
N TYR A 49 -33.96 -22.13 -9.15
CA TYR A 49 -33.40 -22.83 -8.01
C TYR A 49 -32.84 -24.18 -8.45
N ASP A 50 -31.80 -24.65 -7.78
CA ASP A 50 -31.33 -26.03 -7.89
C ASP A 50 -31.42 -26.74 -6.55
N ILE A 51 -31.60 -28.06 -6.62
CA ILE A 51 -31.66 -28.94 -5.46
C ILE A 51 -30.50 -29.92 -5.57
N ARG A 52 -29.63 -29.94 -4.57
CA ARG A 52 -28.48 -30.83 -4.49
C ARG A 52 -28.42 -31.46 -3.10
N GLY A 53 -28.58 -32.78 -3.04
CA GLY A 53 -28.74 -33.47 -1.75
C GLY A 53 -29.93 -32.87 -0.97
N ASN A 54 -29.66 -32.32 0.21
CA ASN A 54 -30.64 -31.64 1.05
C ASN A 54 -30.57 -30.10 0.97
N THR A 55 -29.81 -29.52 0.04
CA THR A 55 -29.67 -28.07 -0.11
C THR A 55 -30.46 -27.57 -1.32
N ILE A 56 -31.23 -26.51 -1.13
CA ILE A 56 -31.92 -25.76 -2.18
C ILE A 56 -31.21 -24.41 -2.34
N ARG A 57 -30.70 -24.12 -3.53
CA ARG A 57 -30.04 -22.85 -3.84
C ARG A 57 -30.93 -22.02 -4.73
N PHE A 58 -31.03 -20.73 -4.44
CA PHE A 58 -31.85 -19.79 -5.17
C PHE A 58 -30.97 -18.90 -6.04
N ARG A 59 -31.44 -18.62 -7.25
CA ARG A 59 -30.78 -17.74 -8.21
C ARG A 59 -31.71 -16.68 -8.76
N PHE A 60 -31.14 -15.51 -8.98
CA PHE A 60 -31.74 -14.39 -9.67
C PHE A 60 -30.89 -14.03 -10.90
N GLN A 61 -31.43 -14.16 -12.12
CA GLN A 61 -30.68 -13.93 -13.37
C GLN A 61 -29.31 -14.64 -13.38
N GLY A 62 -29.31 -15.93 -13.02
CA GLY A 62 -28.10 -16.75 -12.93
C GLY A 62 -27.20 -16.50 -11.72
N ARG A 63 -27.41 -15.41 -10.96
CA ARG A 63 -26.64 -15.03 -9.77
C ARG A 63 -27.16 -15.75 -8.54
N PHE A 64 -26.28 -16.29 -7.71
CA PHE A 64 -26.65 -16.86 -6.42
C PHE A 64 -27.21 -15.77 -5.48
N ILE A 65 -28.33 -16.05 -4.81
CA ILE A 65 -28.94 -15.11 -3.84
C ILE A 65 -29.15 -15.71 -2.46
N GLY A 66 -28.86 -17.01 -2.30
CA GLY A 66 -28.97 -17.68 -1.02
C GLY A 66 -29.28 -19.17 -1.15
N GLU A 67 -29.17 -19.88 -0.04
CA GLU A 67 -29.51 -21.31 0.03
C GLU A 67 -30.26 -21.65 1.31
N ALA A 68 -30.93 -22.81 1.29
CA ALA A 68 -31.67 -23.36 2.41
C ALA A 68 -31.42 -24.86 2.51
N VAL A 69 -31.25 -25.36 3.73
CA VAL A 69 -31.07 -26.80 4.02
C VAL A 69 -32.30 -27.31 4.80
N PRO A 70 -33.37 -27.73 4.12
CA PRO A 70 -34.56 -28.24 4.78
C PRO A 70 -34.30 -29.51 5.61
N THR A 71 -34.87 -29.55 6.81
CA THR A 71 -34.83 -30.70 7.75
C THR A 71 -35.90 -31.76 7.48
N GLY A 72 -36.60 -31.67 6.35
CA GLY A 72 -37.71 -32.55 5.96
C GLY A 72 -38.25 -32.20 4.57
N ARG A 73 -39.49 -32.63 4.26
CA ARG A 73 -40.10 -32.31 2.97
C ARG A 73 -40.29 -30.79 2.84
N ALA A 74 -39.58 -30.18 1.90
CA ALA A 74 -39.71 -28.77 1.55
C ALA A 74 -40.53 -28.58 0.27
N THR A 75 -41.15 -27.43 0.15
CA THR A 75 -41.79 -26.99 -1.10
C THR A 75 -41.31 -25.56 -1.35
N PRO A 76 -40.45 -25.33 -2.37
CA PRO A 76 -40.05 -23.98 -2.72
C PRO A 76 -41.28 -23.21 -3.17
N ARG A 77 -41.48 -22.00 -2.64
CA ARG A 77 -42.55 -21.08 -3.06
C ARG A 77 -41.89 -19.78 -3.49
N ILE A 78 -42.19 -19.34 -4.71
CA ILE A 78 -41.79 -18.03 -5.22
C ILE A 78 -43.03 -17.14 -5.13
N ILE A 79 -42.93 -16.04 -4.38
CA ILE A 79 -44.00 -15.04 -4.26
C ILE A 79 -43.62 -13.86 -5.15
N LEU A 80 -44.43 -13.58 -6.16
CA LEU A 80 -44.21 -12.46 -7.07
C LEU A 80 -45.17 -11.30 -6.71
N PRO A 81 -44.78 -10.03 -6.97
CA PRO A 81 -45.69 -8.88 -6.83
C PRO A 81 -46.99 -9.06 -7.63
N GLY A 82 -48.10 -8.46 -7.16
CA GLY A 82 -49.47 -8.71 -7.64
C GLY A 82 -49.79 -8.35 -9.11
N LYS A 83 -48.79 -8.01 -9.93
CA LYS A 83 -48.90 -7.74 -11.38
C LYS A 83 -47.91 -8.52 -12.24
N SER A 84 -47.10 -9.41 -11.65
CA SER A 84 -46.14 -10.21 -12.41
C SER A 84 -46.85 -11.28 -13.25
N VAL A 85 -46.40 -11.47 -14.50
CA VAL A 85 -46.84 -12.55 -15.38
C VAL A 85 -45.69 -13.55 -15.49
N ILE A 86 -45.99 -14.85 -15.46
CA ILE A 86 -45.00 -15.89 -15.74
C ILE A 86 -45.05 -16.15 -17.25
N ARG A 87 -43.92 -15.91 -17.94
CA ARG A 87 -43.80 -16.16 -19.38
C ARG A 87 -43.51 -17.62 -19.69
N ASP A 88 -42.59 -18.21 -18.94
CA ASP A 88 -42.06 -19.55 -19.17
C ASP A 88 -41.64 -20.19 -17.84
N LEU A 89 -41.67 -21.52 -17.79
CA LEU A 89 -41.21 -22.34 -16.66
C LEU A 89 -40.46 -23.54 -17.21
N VAL A 90 -39.13 -23.52 -17.08
CA VAL A 90 -38.25 -24.60 -17.52
C VAL A 90 -37.78 -25.38 -16.29
N ALA A 91 -37.90 -26.71 -16.32
CA ALA A 91 -37.36 -27.61 -15.33
C ALA A 91 -36.36 -28.55 -16.00
N THR A 92 -35.09 -28.49 -15.60
CA THR A 92 -34.02 -29.36 -16.10
C THR A 92 -33.62 -30.33 -14.99
N PRO A 93 -33.73 -31.65 -15.20
CA PRO A 93 -33.21 -32.64 -14.25
C PRO A 93 -31.70 -32.46 -14.02
N LEU A 94 -31.25 -32.60 -12.78
CA LEU A 94 -29.83 -32.52 -12.38
C LEU A 94 -29.23 -33.91 -12.09
N GLU A 95 -29.81 -34.96 -12.65
CA GLU A 95 -29.47 -36.35 -12.33
C GLU A 95 -27.99 -36.66 -12.63
N ASP A 96 -27.35 -37.41 -11.71
CA ASP A 96 -25.96 -37.89 -11.79
C ASP A 96 -24.83 -36.84 -11.87
N LEU A 97 -25.09 -35.60 -11.43
CA LEU A 97 -24.04 -34.58 -11.34
C LEU A 97 -23.17 -34.76 -10.09
N ASP A 98 -21.87 -34.92 -10.32
CA ASP A 98 -20.86 -34.92 -9.26
C ASP A 98 -20.96 -33.61 -8.46
N SER A 99 -21.15 -33.77 -7.14
CA SER A 99 -21.48 -32.69 -6.20
C SER A 99 -20.39 -31.62 -6.12
N ARG A 100 -19.17 -31.95 -6.55
CA ARG A 100 -18.03 -31.03 -6.57
C ARG A 100 -18.11 -29.96 -7.66
N TYR A 101 -18.99 -30.09 -8.66
CA TYR A 101 -19.10 -29.14 -9.76
C TYR A 101 -20.30 -28.20 -9.61
N HIS A 102 -20.05 -26.90 -9.65
CA HIS A 102 -21.06 -25.85 -9.57
C HIS A 102 -21.18 -25.17 -10.95
N GLN A 103 -22.16 -25.58 -11.74
CA GLN A 103 -22.40 -24.99 -13.06
C GLN A 103 -22.97 -23.59 -12.91
N LEU A 104 -22.52 -22.66 -13.76
CA LEU A 104 -22.91 -21.26 -13.73
C LEU A 104 -23.88 -20.99 -14.89
N ASP A 105 -25.03 -20.38 -14.59
CA ASP A 105 -25.93 -19.88 -15.63
C ASP A 105 -25.45 -18.50 -16.08
N ILE A 106 -24.61 -18.50 -17.11
CA ILE A 106 -24.05 -17.27 -17.68
C ILE A 106 -24.92 -16.70 -18.81
N SER A 107 -26.00 -17.39 -19.20
CA SER A 107 -26.87 -16.95 -20.29
C SER A 107 -27.52 -15.56 -20.12
N PRO A 108 -27.82 -15.08 -18.88
CA PRO A 108 -28.32 -13.72 -18.68
C PRO A 108 -27.28 -12.62 -18.98
N TYR A 109 -26.03 -12.98 -19.23
CA TYR A 109 -24.93 -12.05 -19.48
C TYR A 109 -24.45 -12.07 -20.93
N PHE A 110 -25.02 -12.92 -21.79
CA PHE A 110 -24.62 -12.95 -23.19
C PHE A 110 -24.85 -11.58 -23.83
N ASN A 111 -23.82 -11.06 -24.48
CA ASN A 111 -23.80 -9.77 -25.17
C ASN A 111 -23.66 -9.96 -26.70
N CYS A 112 -23.66 -11.21 -27.14
CA CYS A 112 -23.78 -11.66 -28.52
C CYS A 112 -24.94 -12.66 -28.56
N HIS A 113 -26.06 -12.26 -29.17
CA HIS A 113 -27.24 -13.12 -29.32
C HIS A 113 -27.52 -13.41 -30.78
N SER A 114 -27.63 -14.69 -31.11
CA SER A 114 -28.11 -15.21 -32.39
C SER A 114 -29.63 -15.44 -32.40
N GLY A 115 -30.28 -15.29 -31.24
CA GLY A 115 -31.72 -15.43 -31.02
C GLY A 115 -31.97 -16.06 -29.64
N TRP A 116 -33.11 -15.80 -29.01
CA TRP A 116 -33.40 -16.37 -27.69
C TRP A 116 -33.35 -17.91 -27.74
N ALA A 117 -32.30 -18.50 -27.17
CA ALA A 117 -32.20 -19.94 -26.97
C ALA A 117 -33.34 -20.40 -26.05
N ARG A 118 -34.32 -21.12 -26.60
CA ARG A 118 -35.52 -21.58 -25.86
C ARG A 118 -35.26 -22.82 -25.01
N ASP A 119 -34.20 -23.55 -25.32
CA ASP A 119 -33.91 -24.83 -24.71
C ASP A 119 -32.54 -24.72 -24.03
N ARG A 120 -32.49 -25.05 -22.72
CA ARG A 120 -31.27 -25.12 -21.90
C ARG A 120 -31.03 -26.56 -21.50
N GLY A 121 -29.79 -27.03 -21.61
CA GLY A 121 -29.42 -28.41 -21.35
C GLY A 121 -28.12 -28.52 -20.58
N MET A 122 -28.05 -29.56 -19.73
CA MET A 122 -26.78 -29.98 -19.16
C MET A 122 -26.00 -30.75 -20.23
N THR A 123 -24.75 -30.40 -20.43
CA THR A 123 -23.80 -31.20 -21.22
C THR A 123 -22.64 -31.63 -20.34
N VAL A 124 -21.93 -32.68 -20.74
CA VAL A 124 -20.69 -33.10 -20.08
C VAL A 124 -19.57 -33.05 -21.11
N PHE A 125 -18.53 -32.29 -20.83
CA PHE A 125 -17.32 -32.22 -21.63
C PHE A 125 -16.13 -32.68 -20.78
N ASP A 126 -15.45 -33.74 -21.21
CA ASP A 126 -14.32 -34.35 -20.47
C ASP A 126 -14.65 -34.66 -18.98
N GLY A 127 -15.85 -35.18 -18.73
CA GLY A 127 -16.33 -35.46 -17.36
C GLY A 127 -16.75 -34.23 -16.55
N ILE A 128 -16.66 -33.03 -17.13
CA ILE A 128 -17.05 -31.77 -16.47
C ILE A 128 -18.44 -31.36 -16.98
N PRO A 129 -19.43 -31.22 -16.09
CA PRO A 129 -20.75 -30.77 -16.46
C PRO A 129 -20.81 -29.25 -16.71
N PHE A 130 -21.51 -28.83 -17.76
CA PHE A 130 -21.75 -27.44 -18.12
C PHE A 130 -23.23 -27.21 -18.41
N LEU A 131 -23.73 -26.04 -18.03
CA LEU A 131 -25.05 -25.57 -18.44
C LEU A 131 -24.92 -24.79 -19.75
N LEU A 132 -25.46 -25.32 -20.85
CA LEU A 132 -25.42 -24.71 -22.19
C LEU A 132 -26.82 -24.38 -22.71
N GLY A 133 -26.91 -23.39 -23.60
CA GLY A 133 -28.03 -23.31 -24.56
C GLY A 133 -27.94 -24.49 -25.53
N THR A 134 -29.04 -25.17 -25.83
CA THR A 134 -29.04 -26.49 -26.51
C THR A 134 -28.62 -26.50 -27.99
N SER A 135 -28.24 -25.36 -28.57
CA SER A 135 -27.63 -25.33 -29.90
C SER A 135 -26.21 -24.82 -29.80
N ILE A 136 -25.24 -25.73 -29.87
CA ILE A 136 -23.82 -25.40 -30.09
C ILE A 136 -23.58 -24.69 -31.44
N TYR A 137 -24.59 -24.61 -32.30
CA TYR A 137 -24.56 -23.90 -33.58
C TYR A 137 -25.13 -22.47 -33.50
N HIS A 138 -25.69 -22.08 -32.36
CA HIS A 138 -26.14 -20.72 -32.06
C HIS A 138 -25.11 -20.06 -31.14
N PHE A 139 -24.42 -19.04 -31.67
CA PHE A 139 -23.26 -18.37 -31.06
C PHE A 139 -23.65 -17.44 -29.89
N ASP A 140 -24.58 -17.85 -29.04
CA ASP A 140 -24.90 -17.08 -27.84
C ASP A 140 -23.73 -17.21 -26.86
N ASN A 141 -23.04 -16.09 -26.63
CA ASN A 141 -21.80 -16.08 -25.86
C ASN A 141 -21.59 -14.74 -25.16
N LEU A 142 -20.66 -14.76 -24.20
CA LEU A 142 -20.12 -13.58 -23.57
C LEU A 142 -18.82 -13.19 -24.27
N ASP A 143 -18.84 -12.11 -25.04
CA ASP A 143 -17.68 -11.46 -25.63
C ASP A 143 -16.95 -10.62 -24.57
N LEU A 144 -15.78 -11.08 -24.13
CA LEU A 144 -14.97 -10.38 -23.13
C LEU A 144 -14.30 -9.12 -23.69
N GLY A 145 -14.22 -8.97 -25.02
CA GLY A 145 -13.71 -7.78 -25.70
C GLY A 145 -14.61 -6.55 -25.55
N LYS A 146 -15.90 -6.75 -25.22
CA LYS A 146 -16.87 -5.67 -24.95
C LYS A 146 -16.86 -5.18 -23.50
N MET A 147 -16.09 -5.80 -22.61
CA MET A 147 -16.04 -5.40 -21.20
C MET A 147 -15.20 -4.12 -21.03
N THR A 148 -15.77 -3.10 -20.40
CA THR A 148 -15.13 -1.79 -20.22
C THR A 148 -14.70 -1.57 -18.77
N TYR A 149 -13.89 -0.53 -18.57
CA TYR A 149 -13.53 -0.04 -17.24
C TYR A 149 -14.10 1.37 -17.07
N ARG A 150 -15.06 1.52 -16.16
CA ARG A 150 -15.76 2.79 -15.89
C ARG A 150 -15.07 3.67 -14.85
N GLY A 151 -13.89 3.26 -14.38
CA GLY A 151 -13.17 3.89 -13.29
C GLY A 151 -13.14 3.03 -12.02
N ARG A 152 -12.34 3.49 -11.06
CA ARG A 152 -11.97 2.72 -9.86
C ARG A 152 -13.14 2.45 -8.94
N LEU A 153 -13.86 3.51 -8.55
CA LEU A 153 -14.96 3.40 -7.60
C LEU A 153 -16.13 2.55 -8.13
N PRO A 154 -16.59 2.69 -9.39
CA PRO A 154 -17.55 1.75 -9.97
C PRO A 154 -17.06 0.30 -9.86
N TYR A 155 -15.79 0.06 -10.15
CA TYR A 155 -15.24 -1.29 -10.14
C TYR A 155 -15.17 -1.92 -8.74
N ILE A 156 -14.98 -1.11 -7.69
CA ILE A 156 -14.94 -1.55 -6.29
C ILE A 156 -16.36 -1.71 -5.72
N PHE A 157 -17.26 -0.77 -5.99
CA PHE A 157 -18.56 -0.67 -5.32
C PHE A 157 -19.74 -1.24 -6.10
N GLN A 158 -19.54 -1.62 -7.36
CA GLN A 158 -20.56 -2.36 -8.09
C GLN A 158 -20.65 -3.79 -7.56
N ASP A 159 -21.82 -4.12 -7.03
CA ASP A 159 -22.16 -5.48 -6.66
C ASP A 159 -22.68 -6.29 -7.85
N SER A 160 -22.56 -7.61 -7.75
CA SER A 160 -23.03 -8.54 -8.79
C SER A 160 -24.54 -8.50 -9.04
N LEU A 161 -25.37 -8.03 -8.11
CA LEU A 161 -26.82 -7.88 -8.31
C LEU A 161 -27.18 -6.59 -9.06
N ALA A 162 -26.27 -5.61 -9.12
CA ALA A 162 -26.40 -4.44 -9.97
C ALA A 162 -26.20 -4.84 -11.45
N MET A 163 -27.11 -4.42 -12.32
CA MET A 163 -26.98 -4.62 -13.76
C MET A 163 -26.04 -3.57 -14.36
N ASP A 164 -24.90 -4.00 -14.90
CA ASP A 164 -24.04 -3.22 -15.82
C ASP A 164 -23.72 -4.12 -17.01
N ASP A 165 -24.10 -3.69 -18.20
CA ASP A 165 -23.91 -4.47 -19.41
C ASP A 165 -22.44 -4.44 -19.89
N GLU A 166 -21.60 -3.59 -19.27
CA GLU A 166 -20.17 -3.46 -19.59
C GLU A 166 -19.26 -4.25 -18.64
N ARG A 167 -19.80 -4.97 -17.65
CA ARG A 167 -19.04 -5.79 -16.72
C ARG A 167 -19.70 -7.13 -16.44
N PHE A 168 -18.93 -8.20 -16.60
CA PHE A 168 -19.39 -9.55 -16.26
C PHE A 168 -19.01 -9.92 -14.83
N LEU A 169 -19.95 -9.70 -13.91
CA LEU A 169 -19.77 -10.03 -12.50
C LEU A 169 -20.76 -11.10 -12.04
N LEU A 170 -20.24 -12.28 -11.72
CA LEU A 170 -21.00 -13.43 -11.23
C LEU A 170 -21.09 -13.42 -9.71
N ARG A 171 -22.24 -13.82 -9.16
CA ARG A 171 -22.39 -14.18 -7.75
C ARG A 171 -22.51 -15.69 -7.61
N VAL A 172 -21.66 -16.30 -6.79
CA VAL A 172 -21.62 -17.76 -6.58
C VAL A 172 -21.73 -18.11 -5.10
N PRO A 173 -22.22 -19.31 -4.74
CA PRO A 173 -22.24 -19.75 -3.35
C PRO A 173 -20.82 -19.70 -2.77
N LYS A 174 -20.70 -19.34 -1.50
CA LYS A 174 -19.42 -19.37 -0.82
C LYS A 174 -18.84 -20.78 -0.80
N GLY A 175 -17.59 -20.93 -1.25
CA GLY A 175 -16.94 -22.23 -1.37
C GLY A 175 -15.45 -22.10 -1.71
N TYR A 176 -14.68 -23.12 -1.32
CA TYR A 176 -13.25 -23.21 -1.66
C TYR A 176 -13.12 -23.77 -3.07
N TYR A 177 -13.21 -22.92 -4.09
CA TYR A 177 -13.09 -23.34 -5.50
C TYR A 177 -11.64 -23.27 -5.98
N ASP A 178 -11.04 -24.39 -6.35
CA ASP A 178 -9.66 -24.45 -6.86
C ASP A 178 -9.59 -24.37 -8.39
N ARG A 179 -10.73 -24.46 -9.09
CA ARG A 179 -10.79 -24.35 -10.55
C ARG A 179 -12.04 -23.65 -11.04
N LEU A 180 -11.86 -22.89 -12.10
CA LEU A 180 -12.92 -22.44 -12.99
C LEU A 180 -12.70 -23.09 -14.37
N HIS A 181 -13.69 -23.85 -14.81
CA HIS A 181 -13.73 -24.51 -16.10
C HIS A 181 -14.56 -23.69 -17.06
N LEU A 182 -14.04 -23.43 -18.25
CA LEU A 182 -14.68 -22.61 -19.27
C LEU A 182 -14.76 -23.36 -20.60
N LEU A 183 -15.83 -23.11 -21.35
CA LEU A 183 -15.91 -23.42 -22.78
C LEU A 183 -15.78 -22.11 -23.56
N CYS A 184 -14.72 -21.97 -24.35
CA CYS A 184 -14.33 -20.71 -24.99
C CYS A 184 -14.10 -20.85 -26.50
N THR A 185 -14.42 -19.82 -27.28
CA THR A 185 -13.90 -19.64 -28.66
C THR A 185 -12.98 -18.43 -28.71
N VAL A 186 -12.01 -18.43 -29.62
CA VAL A 186 -11.24 -17.24 -29.97
C VAL A 186 -11.77 -16.69 -31.29
N VAL A 187 -12.26 -15.45 -31.30
CA VAL A 187 -12.72 -14.78 -32.52
C VAL A 187 -11.61 -13.83 -32.98
N PRO A 188 -10.99 -14.05 -34.16
CA PRO A 188 -9.96 -13.16 -34.66
C PRO A 188 -10.49 -11.73 -34.83
N ALA A 189 -9.82 -10.77 -34.20
CA ALA A 189 -10.08 -9.34 -34.36
C ALA A 189 -8.76 -8.63 -34.66
N GLU A 190 -8.78 -7.55 -35.45
CA GLU A 190 -7.57 -6.83 -35.86
C GLU A 190 -6.69 -6.38 -34.67
N THR A 191 -7.30 -6.14 -33.51
CA THR A 191 -6.64 -5.65 -32.29
C THR A 191 -6.84 -6.54 -31.06
N GLY A 192 -7.54 -7.68 -31.20
CA GLY A 192 -7.88 -8.54 -30.07
C GLY A 192 -6.79 -9.55 -29.72
N ILE A 193 -6.56 -9.81 -28.43
CA ILE A 193 -5.60 -10.82 -27.95
C ILE A 193 -6.29 -12.02 -27.28
N PRO A 194 -5.79 -13.25 -27.43
CA PRO A 194 -6.41 -14.47 -26.90
C PRO A 194 -6.10 -14.69 -25.41
N ARG A 195 -6.22 -13.62 -24.62
CA ARG A 195 -5.97 -13.59 -23.17
C ARG A 195 -7.10 -12.88 -22.44
N ALA A 196 -7.37 -13.33 -21.22
CA ALA A 196 -8.38 -12.78 -20.33
C ALA A 196 -8.00 -13.05 -18.88
N SER A 197 -8.78 -12.52 -17.94
CA SER A 197 -8.56 -12.69 -16.51
C SER A 197 -9.83 -13.14 -15.81
N ALA A 198 -9.69 -14.07 -14.87
CA ALA A 198 -10.69 -14.36 -13.85
C ALA A 198 -10.25 -13.71 -12.55
N ARG A 199 -11.14 -12.95 -11.90
CA ARG A 199 -10.85 -12.28 -10.64
C ARG A 199 -11.86 -12.68 -9.58
N MET A 200 -11.37 -13.15 -8.43
CA MET A 200 -12.19 -13.23 -7.23
C MET A 200 -12.22 -11.84 -6.61
N ILE A 201 -13.41 -11.27 -6.46
CA ILE A 201 -13.59 -9.94 -5.92
C ILE A 201 -14.64 -9.95 -4.81
N LYS A 202 -14.67 -8.86 -4.06
CA LYS A 202 -15.68 -8.60 -3.06
C LYS A 202 -16.06 -7.13 -3.10
N THR A 203 -17.34 -6.84 -3.27
CA THR A 203 -17.83 -5.47 -3.30
C THR A 203 -17.41 -4.69 -2.05
N GLY A 204 -16.81 -3.51 -2.26
CA GLY A 204 -16.33 -2.63 -1.20
C GLY A 204 -15.08 -3.13 -0.47
N LEU A 205 -14.45 -4.22 -0.91
CA LEU A 205 -13.05 -4.49 -0.57
C LEU A 205 -12.17 -3.88 -1.64
N GLY A 206 -11.12 -3.17 -1.21
CA GLY A 206 -10.14 -2.57 -2.11
C GLY A 206 -9.13 -3.57 -2.62
N HIS A 207 -9.51 -4.80 -2.98
CA HIS A 207 -8.59 -5.76 -3.60
C HIS A 207 -9.31 -6.95 -4.27
N ALA A 208 -8.54 -7.66 -5.11
CA ALA A 208 -8.97 -8.81 -5.87
C ALA A 208 -7.84 -9.84 -5.95
N VAL A 209 -8.22 -11.11 -6.13
CA VAL A 209 -7.29 -12.18 -6.52
C VAL A 209 -7.47 -12.45 -8.01
N THR A 210 -6.44 -12.21 -8.80
CA THR A 210 -6.51 -12.28 -10.27
C THR A 210 -5.73 -13.49 -10.78
N THR A 211 -6.31 -14.19 -11.74
CA THR A 211 -5.63 -15.24 -12.52
C THR A 211 -5.82 -14.96 -14.00
N GLU A 212 -4.73 -14.75 -14.73
CA GLU A 212 -4.76 -14.67 -16.19
C GLU A 212 -4.90 -16.07 -16.81
N PHE A 213 -5.63 -16.15 -17.93
CA PHE A 213 -5.75 -17.36 -18.74
C PHE A 213 -5.72 -17.03 -20.23
N ALA A 214 -5.43 -18.06 -21.04
CA ALA A 214 -5.42 -17.97 -22.49
C ALA A 214 -6.27 -19.09 -23.11
N ALA A 215 -6.71 -18.87 -24.34
CA ALA A 215 -7.44 -19.86 -25.15
C ALA A 215 -6.81 -19.95 -26.54
N ALA A 216 -6.86 -21.12 -27.19
CA ALA A 216 -6.28 -21.35 -28.51
C ALA A 216 -7.26 -22.13 -29.39
N GLY A 217 -7.93 -21.46 -30.33
CA GLY A 217 -8.83 -22.15 -31.26
C GLY A 217 -9.84 -21.24 -31.95
N GLU A 218 -9.92 -21.38 -33.27
CA GLU A 218 -10.91 -20.73 -34.12
C GLU A 218 -12.11 -21.68 -34.35
N GLU A 219 -13.31 -21.11 -34.55
CA GLU A 219 -14.56 -21.78 -34.96
C GLU A 219 -15.31 -22.67 -33.94
N PHE A 220 -14.65 -23.41 -33.03
CA PHE A 220 -15.34 -24.32 -32.09
C PHE A 220 -15.01 -24.07 -30.60
N PRO A 221 -16.00 -24.19 -29.67
CA PRO A 221 -15.75 -24.07 -28.24
C PRO A 221 -14.74 -25.10 -27.76
N GLN A 222 -13.68 -24.62 -27.10
CA GLN A 222 -12.64 -25.42 -26.48
C GLN A 222 -12.75 -25.36 -24.96
N TYR A 223 -12.22 -26.38 -24.29
CA TYR A 223 -12.09 -26.39 -22.85
C TYR A 223 -10.87 -25.60 -22.39
N VAL A 224 -11.08 -24.67 -21.46
CA VAL A 224 -10.03 -23.91 -20.76
C VAL A 224 -10.19 -24.14 -19.26
N ARG A 225 -9.07 -24.50 -18.60
CA ARG A 225 -8.98 -24.59 -17.14
C ARG A 225 -8.29 -23.35 -16.61
N VAL A 226 -8.93 -22.69 -15.66
CA VAL A 226 -8.34 -21.58 -14.88
C VAL A 226 -8.12 -22.08 -13.46
N ASP A 227 -6.85 -22.08 -13.02
CA ASP A 227 -6.49 -22.48 -11.66
C ASP A 227 -6.77 -21.35 -10.69
N LEU A 228 -7.70 -21.58 -9.77
CA LEU A 228 -8.01 -20.65 -8.68
C LEU A 228 -7.22 -21.05 -7.44
N SER A 229 -6.90 -20.08 -6.59
CA SER A 229 -6.14 -20.32 -5.36
C SER A 229 -6.95 -19.89 -4.13
N PRO A 230 -7.76 -20.80 -3.53
CA PRO A 230 -8.57 -20.47 -2.36
C PRO A 230 -7.79 -19.93 -1.16
N GLY A 231 -6.51 -20.26 -1.05
CA GLY A 231 -5.66 -19.73 -0.01
C GLY A 231 -5.32 -18.24 -0.19
N ASP A 232 -5.38 -17.72 -1.43
CA ASP A 232 -5.14 -16.30 -1.73
C ASP A 232 -6.40 -15.44 -1.49
N PHE A 233 -7.61 -16.03 -1.51
CA PHE A 233 -8.88 -15.35 -1.21
C PHE A 233 -9.56 -15.86 0.07
N GLN A 234 -8.81 -16.44 1.01
CA GLN A 234 -9.35 -16.96 2.26
C GLN A 234 -10.08 -15.87 3.05
N GLU A 235 -9.64 -14.61 2.99
CA GLU A 235 -10.33 -13.49 3.64
C GLU A 235 -11.77 -13.28 3.11
N PHE A 236 -12.02 -13.50 1.81
CA PHE A 236 -13.39 -13.47 1.26
C PHE A 236 -14.24 -14.63 1.78
N LEU A 237 -13.60 -15.73 2.15
CA LEU A 237 -14.25 -16.90 2.74
C LEU A 237 -14.53 -16.73 4.26
N GLU A 238 -13.96 -15.72 4.89
CA GLU A 238 -14.18 -15.39 6.31
C GLU A 238 -15.14 -14.22 6.52
N ASP A 239 -15.38 -13.42 5.48
CA ASP A 239 -16.37 -12.34 5.44
C ASP A 239 -17.81 -12.82 5.80
N GLU A 240 -18.67 -11.95 6.34
CA GLU A 240 -20.00 -12.36 6.85
C GLU A 240 -20.98 -12.80 5.76
N ASP A 241 -20.78 -12.36 4.52
CA ASP A 241 -21.67 -12.74 3.43
C ASP A 241 -21.56 -14.23 3.08
N ASP A 242 -22.64 -14.76 2.53
CA ASP A 242 -22.79 -16.16 2.11
C ASP A 242 -22.45 -16.41 0.63
N PHE A 243 -21.80 -15.45 -0.03
CA PHE A 243 -21.45 -15.51 -1.45
C PHE A 243 -20.02 -15.03 -1.75
N LEU A 244 -19.53 -15.44 -2.92
CA LEU A 244 -18.34 -14.88 -3.57
C LEU A 244 -18.73 -14.22 -4.89
N GLU A 245 -17.87 -13.33 -5.38
CA GLU A 245 -18.05 -12.72 -6.70
C GLU A 245 -16.87 -13.04 -7.61
N ILE A 246 -17.18 -13.34 -8.88
CA ILE A 246 -16.19 -13.67 -9.91
C ILE A 246 -16.38 -12.73 -11.09
N ASP A 247 -15.34 -11.97 -11.40
CA ASP A 247 -15.27 -11.08 -12.55
C ASP A 247 -14.48 -11.75 -13.67
N LEU A 248 -15.10 -11.97 -14.84
CA LEU A 248 -14.34 -12.33 -16.04
C LEU A 248 -14.21 -11.10 -16.92
N THR A 249 -12.98 -10.72 -17.19
CA THR A 249 -12.67 -9.52 -17.95
C THR A 249 -11.46 -9.76 -18.84
N ARG A 250 -11.07 -8.74 -19.59
CA ARG A 250 -9.82 -8.76 -20.38
C ARG A 250 -8.60 -8.82 -19.44
N ARG A 251 -7.40 -8.67 -20.02
CA ARG A 251 -6.18 -8.59 -19.24
C ARG A 251 -6.30 -7.47 -18.19
N VAL A 252 -5.75 -7.70 -17.00
CA VAL A 252 -5.70 -6.71 -15.93
C VAL A 252 -4.33 -6.02 -15.98
N GLY A 253 -4.33 -4.69 -15.97
CA GLY A 253 -3.17 -3.85 -15.78
C GLY A 253 -3.32 -3.01 -14.52
N LEU A 254 -2.31 -2.18 -14.24
CA LEU A 254 -2.27 -1.25 -13.11
C LEU A 254 -2.47 0.18 -13.63
N ASP A 255 -3.31 0.97 -12.96
CA ASP A 255 -3.42 2.42 -13.26
C ASP A 255 -2.23 3.20 -12.67
N ASP A 256 -2.25 4.53 -12.82
CA ASP A 256 -1.22 5.44 -12.29
C ASP A 256 -1.09 5.42 -10.75
N GLN A 257 -2.11 4.92 -10.05
CA GLN A 257 -2.13 4.70 -8.61
C GLN A 257 -2.05 3.22 -8.24
N LEU A 258 -1.63 2.38 -9.20
CA LEU A 258 -1.42 0.95 -9.05
C LEU A 258 -2.68 0.16 -8.69
N TYR A 259 -3.85 0.64 -9.11
CA TYR A 259 -5.10 -0.07 -9.00
C TYR A 259 -5.25 -1.12 -10.13
N PRO A 260 -5.53 -2.40 -9.80
CA PRO A 260 -5.73 -3.46 -10.78
C PRO A 260 -7.09 -3.33 -11.48
N HIS A 261 -7.06 -3.01 -12.77
CA HIS A 261 -8.24 -2.81 -13.60
C HIS A 261 -8.11 -3.46 -14.99
N PRO A 262 -9.23 -3.70 -15.70
CA PRO A 262 -9.17 -4.14 -17.08
C PRO A 262 -8.43 -3.12 -17.95
N ASP A 263 -7.30 -3.54 -18.52
CA ASP A 263 -6.39 -2.68 -19.28
C ASP A 263 -5.83 -3.41 -20.52
N GLY A 264 -5.33 -2.62 -21.48
CA GLY A 264 -4.78 -3.11 -22.73
C GLY A 264 -5.83 -3.46 -23.79
N PRO A 265 -5.40 -4.12 -24.87
CA PRO A 265 -6.26 -4.43 -26.02
C PRO A 265 -7.48 -5.29 -25.63
N PRO A 266 -8.58 -5.24 -26.41
CA PRO A 266 -9.74 -6.11 -26.19
C PRO A 266 -9.35 -7.59 -26.17
N SER A 267 -10.04 -8.39 -25.35
CA SER A 267 -9.91 -9.84 -25.41
C SER A 267 -10.64 -10.39 -26.64
N SER A 268 -10.03 -11.34 -27.35
CA SER A 268 -10.70 -12.11 -28.41
C SER A 268 -11.41 -13.36 -27.89
N ILE A 269 -11.49 -13.54 -26.57
CA ILE A 269 -12.12 -14.71 -25.93
C ILE A 269 -13.62 -14.48 -25.78
N HIS A 270 -14.39 -15.45 -26.27
CA HIS A 270 -15.83 -15.55 -26.07
C HIS A 270 -16.15 -16.76 -25.19
N VAL A 271 -16.91 -16.57 -24.11
CA VAL A 271 -17.27 -17.62 -23.15
C VAL A 271 -18.69 -18.14 -23.41
N HIS A 272 -18.81 -19.46 -23.59
CA HIS A 272 -20.07 -20.16 -23.89
C HIS A 272 -20.67 -20.84 -22.66
N ALA A 273 -19.83 -21.35 -21.75
CA ALA A 273 -20.27 -21.92 -20.47
C ALA A 273 -19.16 -21.84 -19.43
N ALA A 274 -19.55 -21.91 -18.16
CA ALA A 274 -18.65 -21.89 -17.02
C ALA A 274 -19.11 -22.83 -15.90
N THR A 275 -18.15 -23.49 -15.25
CA THR A 275 -18.37 -24.40 -14.10
C THR A 275 -17.25 -24.27 -13.09
N LEU A 276 -17.57 -24.10 -11.81
CA LEU A 276 -16.59 -24.12 -10.72
C LEU A 276 -16.39 -25.55 -10.19
N GLU A 277 -15.17 -25.91 -9.81
CA GLU A 277 -14.87 -27.14 -9.08
C GLU A 277 -14.49 -26.80 -7.63
N VAL A 278 -15.12 -27.47 -6.67
CA VAL A 278 -14.79 -27.36 -5.24
C VAL A 278 -13.51 -28.14 -4.96
N ALA A 279 -12.56 -27.49 -4.29
CA ALA A 279 -11.31 -28.08 -3.84
C ALA A 279 -11.58 -29.32 -2.97
N PRO A 280 -10.88 -30.44 -3.19
CA PRO A 280 -11.11 -31.67 -2.42
C PRO A 280 -10.78 -31.52 -0.93
N VAL A 281 -9.96 -30.54 -0.56
CA VAL A 281 -9.60 -30.20 0.82
C VAL A 281 -9.91 -28.72 1.04
N ARG A 282 -10.62 -28.41 2.12
CA ARG A 282 -10.67 -27.06 2.70
C ARG A 282 -9.49 -26.89 3.64
N MET A 283 -8.81 -25.75 3.57
CA MET A 283 -7.77 -25.35 4.52
C MET A 283 -8.11 -23.99 5.13
N VAL A 284 -8.02 -23.88 6.45
CA VAL A 284 -8.08 -22.60 7.17
C VAL A 284 -6.88 -22.52 8.10
N VAL A 285 -6.08 -21.48 7.91
CA VAL A 285 -4.89 -21.21 8.74
C VAL A 285 -5.23 -20.15 9.77
N ARG A 286 -4.93 -20.42 11.05
CA ARG A 286 -5.17 -19.52 12.18
C ARG A 286 -3.96 -19.49 13.09
N TRP A 287 -3.76 -18.37 13.77
CA TRP A 287 -2.68 -18.19 14.73
C TRP A 287 -3.18 -18.41 16.16
N GLU A 288 -2.27 -18.72 17.08
CA GLU A 288 -2.54 -18.55 18.51
C GLU A 288 -2.65 -17.06 18.83
N GLY A 289 -3.84 -16.61 19.23
CA GLY A 289 -4.18 -15.19 19.35
C GLY A 289 -4.88 -14.64 18.10
N GLU A 290 -5.20 -13.35 18.12
CA GLU A 290 -5.94 -12.70 17.03
C GLU A 290 -5.06 -12.10 15.94
N VAL A 291 -3.77 -11.88 16.23
CA VAL A 291 -2.80 -11.25 15.34
C VAL A 291 -1.51 -12.06 15.39
N PRO A 292 -0.84 -12.34 14.25
CA PRO A 292 0.40 -13.12 14.20
C PRO A 292 1.65 -12.35 14.69
N LEU A 293 1.55 -11.76 15.88
CA LEU A 293 2.61 -11.03 16.57
C LEU A 293 2.88 -11.69 17.91
N PHE A 294 4.13 -12.04 18.16
CA PHE A 294 4.56 -12.75 19.36
C PHE A 294 5.75 -12.03 20.00
N GLU A 295 5.87 -12.06 21.32
CA GLU A 295 7.02 -11.54 22.06
C GLU A 295 7.82 -12.70 22.66
N HIS A 296 9.14 -12.71 22.45
CA HIS A 296 10.04 -13.66 23.07
C HIS A 296 9.95 -13.60 24.61
N PRO A 297 9.88 -14.74 25.33
CA PRO A 297 10.19 -16.12 24.91
C PRO A 297 8.97 -16.95 24.46
N SER A 298 7.86 -16.32 24.07
CA SER A 298 6.69 -17.06 23.57
C SER A 298 7.05 -17.83 22.31
N ILE A 299 6.52 -19.04 22.15
CA ILE A 299 6.69 -19.87 20.96
C ILE A 299 5.49 -19.64 20.05
N PRO A 300 5.66 -19.05 18.85
CA PRO A 300 4.58 -18.88 17.89
C PRO A 300 3.94 -20.22 17.54
N ARG A 301 2.61 -20.27 17.51
CA ARG A 301 1.85 -21.48 17.18
C ARG A 301 0.83 -21.18 16.08
N VAL A 302 0.82 -22.04 15.06
CA VAL A 302 -0.13 -22.02 13.96
C VAL A 302 -1.05 -23.24 14.00
N PHE A 303 -2.32 -23.02 13.69
CA PHE A 303 -3.34 -24.05 13.55
C PHE A 303 -3.76 -24.15 12.09
N ILE A 304 -3.74 -25.37 11.54
CA ILE A 304 -4.14 -25.66 10.17
C ILE A 304 -5.36 -26.59 10.25
N ASP A 305 -6.53 -26.03 10.02
CA ASP A 305 -7.79 -26.78 9.94
C ASP A 305 -7.96 -27.32 8.51
N LEU A 306 -7.94 -28.64 8.38
CA LEU A 306 -8.13 -29.36 7.13
C LEU A 306 -9.47 -30.10 7.18
N THR A 307 -10.32 -29.88 6.18
CA THR A 307 -11.56 -30.65 6.02
C THR A 307 -11.59 -31.33 4.66
N ASN A 308 -11.79 -32.65 4.65
CA ASN A 308 -12.07 -33.39 3.43
C ASN A 308 -13.46 -33.00 2.90
N GLN A 309 -13.54 -32.63 1.62
CA GLN A 309 -14.80 -32.27 0.95
C GLN A 309 -15.32 -33.40 0.04
N ARG A 310 -14.89 -34.63 0.30
CA ARG A 310 -15.24 -35.84 -0.47
C ARG A 310 -15.83 -36.93 0.42
N GLU A 311 -16.68 -37.76 -0.18
CA GLU A 311 -17.28 -38.93 0.47
C GLU A 311 -16.31 -40.12 0.52
N GLU A 312 -15.21 -40.05 -0.22
CA GLU A 312 -14.07 -40.95 -0.14
C GLU A 312 -12.96 -40.41 0.77
N ALA A 313 -12.17 -41.32 1.34
CA ALA A 313 -10.95 -40.95 2.07
C ALA A 313 -9.89 -40.40 1.11
N ILE A 314 -9.15 -39.40 1.55
CA ILE A 314 -8.07 -38.76 0.79
C ILE A 314 -6.78 -38.70 1.61
N LYS A 315 -5.66 -38.63 0.90
CA LYS A 315 -4.32 -38.53 1.49
C LYS A 315 -3.54 -37.33 0.95
N PRO A 316 -3.98 -36.10 1.23
CA PRO A 316 -3.23 -34.91 0.82
C PRO A 316 -1.84 -34.87 1.45
N ARG A 317 -0.89 -34.28 0.73
CA ARG A 317 0.46 -33.97 1.21
C ARG A 317 0.49 -32.50 1.62
N LEU A 318 0.76 -32.24 2.90
CA LEU A 318 0.97 -30.91 3.48
C LEU A 318 2.45 -30.58 3.43
N LYS A 319 2.79 -29.46 2.79
CA LYS A 319 4.14 -28.87 2.84
C LYS A 319 4.04 -27.51 3.51
N MET A 320 4.92 -27.25 4.46
CA MET A 320 5.04 -25.93 5.10
C MET A 320 6.46 -25.44 4.91
N LYS A 321 6.63 -24.33 4.19
CA LYS A 321 7.90 -23.64 4.04
C LYS A 321 7.89 -22.42 4.94
N VAL A 322 8.84 -22.32 5.87
CA VAL A 322 9.08 -21.12 6.69
C VAL A 322 10.37 -20.48 6.21
N THR A 323 10.34 -19.20 5.86
CA THR A 323 11.50 -18.41 5.47
C THR A 323 11.78 -17.37 6.54
N GLY A 324 12.97 -17.42 7.14
CA GLY A 324 13.38 -16.51 8.19
C GLY A 324 13.80 -15.12 7.68
N PRO A 325 14.04 -14.18 8.61
CA PRO A 325 14.31 -12.77 8.30
C PRO A 325 15.60 -12.52 7.50
N TYR A 326 16.49 -13.52 7.41
CA TYR A 326 17.74 -13.47 6.64
C TYR A 326 17.76 -14.47 5.48
N GLY A 327 16.60 -15.05 5.13
CA GLY A 327 16.45 -15.94 3.97
C GLY A 327 16.75 -17.41 4.24
N ASP A 328 17.03 -17.81 5.47
CA ASP A 328 17.07 -19.21 5.87
C ASP A 328 15.70 -19.88 5.65
N VAL A 329 15.69 -21.12 5.19
CA VAL A 329 14.46 -21.83 4.85
C VAL A 329 14.40 -23.15 5.60
N SER A 330 13.28 -23.37 6.30
CA SER A 330 12.91 -24.67 6.82
C SER A 330 11.67 -25.20 6.09
N VAL A 331 11.63 -26.51 5.86
CA VAL A 331 10.53 -27.18 5.14
C VAL A 331 10.04 -28.38 5.96
N GLY A 332 8.76 -28.36 6.31
CA GLY A 332 8.02 -29.53 6.79
C GLY A 332 7.24 -30.17 5.64
N ASP A 333 7.15 -31.50 5.65
CA ASP A 333 6.48 -32.29 4.62
C ASP A 333 5.84 -33.54 5.26
N GLU A 334 4.50 -33.61 5.23
CA GLU A 334 3.73 -34.67 5.87
C GLU A 334 2.57 -35.13 4.98
N VAL A 335 2.30 -36.44 4.94
CA VAL A 335 1.09 -36.99 4.32
C VAL A 335 -0.01 -37.14 5.36
N ILE A 336 -1.10 -36.40 5.19
CA ILE A 336 -2.24 -36.40 6.11
C ILE A 336 -3.31 -37.36 5.58
N SER A 337 -3.76 -38.30 6.41
CA SER A 337 -4.89 -39.17 6.06
C SER A 337 -6.19 -38.59 6.63
N LEU A 338 -7.12 -38.22 5.74
CA LEU A 338 -8.46 -37.73 6.08
C LEU A 338 -9.50 -38.72 5.58
N GLY A 339 -10.33 -39.24 6.48
CA GLY A 339 -11.50 -40.04 6.17
C GLY A 339 -12.59 -39.24 5.43
N PRO A 340 -13.65 -39.91 4.96
CA PRO A 340 -14.80 -39.26 4.32
C PRO A 340 -15.34 -38.09 5.15
N LEU A 341 -15.39 -36.90 4.55
CA LEU A 341 -15.89 -35.68 5.20
C LEU A 341 -15.23 -35.33 6.55
N GLU A 342 -14.05 -35.91 6.86
CA GLU A 342 -13.33 -35.67 8.13
C GLU A 342 -12.77 -34.25 8.18
N GLY A 343 -12.99 -33.57 9.31
CA GLY A 343 -12.24 -32.38 9.71
C GLY A 343 -11.13 -32.74 10.70
N ARG A 344 -9.94 -32.17 10.51
CA ARG A 344 -8.78 -32.35 11.39
C ARG A 344 -8.05 -31.03 11.57
N VAL A 345 -7.74 -30.69 12.83
CA VAL A 345 -6.91 -29.53 13.16
C VAL A 345 -5.50 -30.01 13.48
N LEU A 346 -4.52 -29.52 12.72
CA LEU A 346 -3.10 -29.67 13.02
C LEU A 346 -2.63 -28.45 13.81
N SER A 347 -1.77 -28.67 14.79
CA SER A 347 -1.14 -27.61 15.58
C SER A 347 0.37 -27.74 15.44
N MET A 348 1.03 -26.65 15.07
CA MET A 348 2.47 -26.61 14.83
C MET A 348 3.08 -25.49 15.64
N ASP A 349 4.01 -25.86 16.52
CA ASP A 349 4.87 -24.91 17.24
C ASP A 349 6.03 -24.51 16.31
N LEU A 350 6.35 -23.22 16.27
CA LEU A 350 7.37 -22.64 15.42
C LEU A 350 8.48 -22.02 16.29
N PRO A 351 9.30 -22.81 17.00
CA PRO A 351 10.36 -22.29 17.85
C PRO A 351 11.46 -21.64 17.00
N GLN A 352 11.49 -20.31 16.97
CA GLN A 352 12.51 -19.55 16.26
C GLN A 352 13.64 -19.15 17.20
N GLU A 353 14.88 -19.29 16.75
CA GLU A 353 16.07 -18.87 17.50
C GLU A 353 16.42 -17.39 17.29
N VAL A 354 15.88 -16.79 16.22
CA VAL A 354 16.09 -15.39 15.86
C VAL A 354 14.78 -14.62 15.90
N LEU A 355 14.88 -13.32 16.15
CA LEU A 355 13.79 -12.36 16.11
C LEU A 355 13.61 -11.81 14.70
N GLY A 356 12.40 -11.35 14.38
CA GLY A 356 12.06 -10.76 13.09
C GLY A 356 10.78 -11.31 12.50
N LYS A 357 10.58 -11.04 11.20
CA LYS A 357 9.45 -11.53 10.41
C LYS A 357 9.82 -12.85 9.74
N PHE A 358 8.88 -13.79 9.77
CA PHE A 358 8.98 -15.09 9.12
C PHE A 358 7.85 -15.25 8.11
N ASP A 359 8.18 -15.51 6.85
CA ASP A 359 7.21 -15.81 5.80
C ASP A 359 6.85 -17.30 5.82
N ILE A 360 5.57 -17.61 5.70
CA ILE A 360 5.04 -18.97 5.68
C ILE A 360 4.29 -19.23 4.38
N GLU A 361 4.66 -20.31 3.70
CA GLU A 361 3.90 -20.87 2.59
C GLU A 361 3.41 -22.28 2.98
N ILE A 362 2.10 -22.44 3.10
CA ILE A 362 1.45 -23.73 3.38
C ILE A 362 0.82 -24.23 2.08
N THR A 363 1.28 -25.37 1.59
CA THR A 363 0.82 -26.00 0.36
C THR A 363 0.15 -27.34 0.65
N ILE A 364 -1.03 -27.55 0.07
CA ILE A 364 -1.71 -28.84 0.03
C ILE A 364 -1.61 -29.41 -1.39
N GLU A 365 -1.09 -30.62 -1.52
CA GLU A 365 -0.97 -31.35 -2.78
C GLU A 365 -1.76 -32.67 -2.72
N SER A 366 -2.17 -33.15 -3.89
CA SER A 366 -2.69 -34.50 -4.11
C SER A 366 -1.82 -35.23 -5.13
N GLU A 367 -2.10 -36.52 -5.38
CA GLU A 367 -1.48 -37.27 -6.48
C GLU A 367 -1.72 -36.60 -7.85
N ARG A 368 -2.78 -35.80 -8.00
CA ARG A 368 -3.12 -35.06 -9.23
C ARG A 368 -2.47 -33.68 -9.32
N GLY A 369 -1.60 -33.32 -8.37
CA GLY A 369 -0.91 -32.04 -8.31
C GLY A 369 -1.36 -31.13 -7.17
N ARG A 370 -0.90 -29.89 -7.23
CA ARG A 370 -1.14 -28.84 -6.21
C ARG A 370 -2.62 -28.47 -6.14
N LEU A 371 -3.17 -28.48 -4.93
CA LEU A 371 -4.57 -28.16 -4.65
C LEU A 371 -4.72 -26.72 -4.14
N MET A 372 -3.86 -26.30 -3.21
CA MET A 372 -3.98 -24.99 -2.57
C MET A 372 -2.62 -24.51 -2.07
N VAL A 373 -2.41 -23.20 -2.11
CA VAL A 373 -1.31 -22.52 -1.43
C VAL A 373 -1.91 -21.39 -0.60
N HIS A 374 -1.52 -21.29 0.67
CA HIS A 374 -1.83 -20.15 1.51
C HIS A 374 -0.52 -19.50 1.98
N ARG A 375 -0.44 -18.17 1.85
CA ARG A 375 0.73 -17.38 2.25
C ARG A 375 0.35 -16.44 3.38
N THR A 376 1.15 -16.48 4.43
CA THR A 376 1.02 -15.62 5.60
C THR A 376 2.40 -15.34 6.19
N SER A 377 2.47 -14.59 7.27
CA SER A 377 3.70 -14.37 8.03
C SER A 377 3.38 -14.23 9.50
N PHE A 378 4.42 -14.32 10.33
CA PHE A 378 4.36 -13.91 11.74
C PHE A 378 5.61 -13.13 12.11
N ALA A 379 5.54 -12.40 13.21
CA ALA A 379 6.69 -11.71 13.78
C ALA A 379 6.96 -12.23 15.19
N LEU A 380 8.24 -12.51 15.48
CA LEU A 380 8.74 -12.72 16.82
C LEU A 380 9.57 -11.50 17.24
N LEU A 381 9.05 -10.74 18.20
CA LEU A 381 9.62 -9.50 18.70
C LEU A 381 10.44 -9.73 19.97
N PRO A 382 11.42 -8.85 20.27
CA PRO A 382 11.95 -8.79 21.63
C PRO A 382 10.83 -8.44 22.62
N ALA A 383 11.00 -8.82 23.89
CA ALA A 383 10.08 -8.40 24.94
C ALA A 383 9.99 -6.87 25.03
N ASP A 384 8.79 -6.32 25.25
CA ASP A 384 8.60 -4.90 25.49
C ASP A 384 9.30 -4.46 26.80
N THR A 385 10.39 -3.69 26.65
CA THR A 385 11.14 -3.08 27.77
C THR A 385 10.92 -1.56 27.85
N ARG A 386 10.01 -0.98 27.07
CA ARG A 386 9.81 0.47 27.01
C ARG A 386 9.10 0.96 28.27
N GLU A 387 9.64 2.03 28.85
CA GLU A 387 9.10 2.70 30.02
C GLU A 387 8.30 3.95 29.67
N ALA A 388 8.60 4.61 28.53
CA ALA A 388 7.91 5.84 28.15
C ALA A 388 6.39 5.65 28.06
N ARG A 389 5.66 6.62 28.60
CA ARG A 389 4.20 6.72 28.54
C ARG A 389 3.83 7.89 27.65
N ASP A 390 3.27 8.94 28.25
CA ASP A 390 2.77 10.11 27.57
C ASP A 390 3.91 10.98 26.99
N GLU A 391 5.11 10.85 27.54
CA GLU A 391 6.32 11.51 27.07
C GLU A 391 6.96 10.87 25.83
N SER A 392 6.44 9.72 25.37
CA SER A 392 6.99 9.06 24.17
C SER A 392 6.79 9.94 22.94
N PRO A 393 7.84 10.15 22.11
CA PRO A 393 7.71 10.90 20.88
C PRO A 393 6.92 10.11 19.81
N PHE A 394 6.74 8.80 20.00
CA PHE A 394 6.21 7.89 18.99
C PHE A 394 4.69 7.70 19.14
N GLY A 395 3.95 8.38 18.27
CA GLY A 395 2.55 8.12 17.97
C GLY A 395 2.39 7.43 16.61
N MET A 396 1.15 7.08 16.27
CA MET A 396 0.83 6.43 15.00
C MET A 396 -0.60 6.76 14.57
N TRP A 397 -0.84 6.85 13.27
CA TRP A 397 -2.19 7.01 12.74
C TRP A 397 -2.94 5.68 12.79
N CYS A 398 -4.21 5.67 13.18
CA CYS A 398 -5.00 4.46 13.21
C CYS A 398 -6.43 4.73 12.75
N PHE A 399 -6.87 4.02 11.70
CA PHE A 399 -8.23 4.12 11.16
C PHE A 399 -9.31 3.51 12.06
N PHE A 400 -8.93 2.66 13.02
CA PHE A 400 -9.86 1.82 13.75
C PHE A 400 -10.85 1.13 12.79
N ASP A 401 -12.16 1.17 13.06
CA ASP A 401 -13.19 0.52 12.25
C ASP A 401 -13.48 1.24 10.92
N VAL A 402 -12.91 2.43 10.72
CA VAL A 402 -13.01 3.16 9.45
C VAL A 402 -12.14 2.47 8.41
N HIS A 403 -12.51 2.61 7.15
CA HIS A 403 -11.83 1.97 6.03
C HIS A 403 -11.67 0.45 6.13
N ARG A 404 -12.68 -0.20 6.74
CA ARG A 404 -12.67 -1.64 7.06
C ARG A 404 -11.44 -2.07 7.87
N GLY A 405 -10.98 -1.22 8.79
CA GLY A 405 -9.89 -1.54 9.71
C GLY A 405 -10.35 -2.37 10.92
N LEU A 406 -9.69 -2.19 12.07
CA LEU A 406 -9.89 -2.97 13.29
C LEU A 406 -10.59 -2.20 14.41
N PRO A 407 -11.38 -2.88 15.25
CA PRO A 407 -11.89 -2.26 16.46
C PRO A 407 -10.77 -2.00 17.48
N PRO A 408 -10.95 -1.05 18.42
CA PRO A 408 -9.90 -0.66 19.38
C PRO A 408 -9.32 -1.81 20.19
N GLU A 409 -10.12 -2.82 20.52
CA GLU A 409 -9.72 -4.01 21.27
C GLU A 409 -8.64 -4.81 20.54
N LYS A 410 -8.59 -4.71 19.20
CA LYS A 410 -7.58 -5.37 18.35
C LYS A 410 -6.47 -4.42 17.95
N ALA A 411 -6.79 -3.16 17.65
CA ALA A 411 -5.82 -2.16 17.21
C ALA A 411 -4.85 -1.73 18.34
N ALA A 412 -5.35 -1.57 19.57
CA ALA A 412 -4.54 -1.04 20.67
C ALA A 412 -3.38 -1.96 21.11
N PRO A 413 -3.54 -3.30 21.21
CA PRO A 413 -2.41 -4.20 21.40
C PRO A 413 -1.34 -4.06 20.31
N ILE A 414 -1.75 -3.91 19.05
CA ILE A 414 -0.84 -3.75 17.91
C ILE A 414 -0.03 -2.45 18.04
N LEU A 415 -0.70 -1.33 18.33
CA LEU A 415 -0.05 -0.03 18.58
C LEU A 415 0.97 -0.14 19.73
N ARG A 416 0.58 -0.77 20.85
CA ARG A 416 1.48 -1.01 21.99
C ARG A 416 2.70 -1.82 21.57
N MET A 417 2.51 -2.94 20.89
CA MET A 417 3.61 -3.81 20.46
C MET A 417 4.53 -3.10 19.45
N ALA A 418 3.98 -2.25 18.59
CA ALA A 418 4.75 -1.51 17.61
C ALA A 418 5.66 -0.44 18.22
N GLY A 419 5.30 0.20 19.34
CA GLY A 419 6.06 1.38 19.78
C GLY A 419 5.20 2.54 20.20
N ALA A 420 4.03 2.65 19.57
CA ALA A 420 3.17 3.80 19.69
C ALA A 420 2.57 3.88 21.10
N ARG A 421 2.66 5.06 21.70
CA ARG A 421 2.01 5.36 23.00
C ARG A 421 0.79 6.24 22.85
N TRP A 422 0.56 6.79 21.68
CA TRP A 422 -0.63 7.58 21.40
C TRP A 422 -1.05 7.51 19.93
N THR A 423 -2.29 7.91 19.69
CA THR A 423 -2.89 8.05 18.36
C THR A 423 -3.84 9.25 18.33
N LEU A 424 -4.41 9.54 17.17
CA LEU A 424 -5.26 10.72 16.97
C LEU A 424 -6.73 10.43 17.28
N PRO A 425 -7.50 11.45 17.69
CA PRO A 425 -8.89 11.28 18.12
C PRO A 425 -9.88 10.96 16.98
N VAL A 426 -9.58 11.38 15.73
CA VAL A 426 -10.55 11.49 14.64
C VAL A 426 -11.34 10.21 14.34
N PHE A 427 -10.68 9.06 14.33
CA PHE A 427 -11.32 7.77 14.01
C PHE A 427 -11.69 6.94 15.24
N LEU A 428 -11.13 7.26 16.40
CA LEU A 428 -11.49 6.58 17.65
C LEU A 428 -12.84 7.09 18.17
N LEU A 429 -13.05 8.41 18.18
CA LEU A 429 -14.16 9.07 18.86
C LEU A 429 -15.43 9.16 18.00
N GLN A 430 -15.85 8.01 17.45
CA GLN A 430 -17.04 7.85 16.61
C GLN A 430 -18.24 7.31 17.40
N GLY A 431 -19.44 7.78 17.08
CA GLY A 431 -20.71 7.34 17.71
C GLY A 431 -21.17 8.21 18.89
N ASP A 432 -21.99 7.64 19.77
CA ASP A 432 -22.46 8.29 21.00
C ASP A 432 -21.38 8.36 22.10
N ASP A 433 -21.64 9.12 23.16
CA ASP A 433 -20.65 9.41 24.20
C ASP A 433 -20.29 8.19 25.05
N GLU A 434 -21.21 7.25 25.25
CA GLU A 434 -20.93 5.99 25.95
C GLU A 434 -19.98 5.11 25.14
N ARG A 435 -20.22 4.99 23.82
CA ARG A 435 -19.31 4.31 22.90
C ARG A 435 -17.94 4.96 22.87
N LYS A 436 -17.86 6.29 22.79
CA LYS A 436 -16.57 7.02 22.83
C LYS A 436 -15.82 6.74 24.13
N ALA A 437 -16.49 6.82 25.28
CA ALA A 437 -15.88 6.59 26.58
C ALA A 437 -15.30 5.18 26.69
N ARG A 438 -16.07 4.15 26.30
CA ARG A 438 -15.61 2.76 26.28
C ARG A 438 -14.39 2.57 25.38
N ARG A 439 -14.42 3.09 24.15
CA ARG A 439 -13.29 2.96 23.21
C ARG A 439 -12.02 3.64 23.73
N LEU A 440 -12.17 4.78 24.40
CA LEU A 440 -11.06 5.49 25.04
C LEU A 440 -10.47 4.70 26.22
N GLU A 441 -11.32 4.05 27.02
CA GLU A 441 -10.89 3.14 28.09
C GLU A 441 -10.13 1.94 27.51
N THR A 442 -10.66 1.29 26.46
CA THR A 442 -10.01 0.16 25.78
C THR A 442 -8.57 0.48 25.36
N ILE A 443 -8.32 1.64 24.71
CA ILE A 443 -6.95 1.96 24.28
C ILE A 443 -6.01 2.23 25.48
N ARG A 444 -6.53 2.82 26.57
CA ARG A 444 -5.76 3.13 27.78
C ARG A 444 -5.33 1.89 28.54
N GLU A 445 -6.15 0.85 28.56
CA GLU A 445 -5.77 -0.47 29.11
C GLU A 445 -4.54 -1.07 28.41
N HIS A 446 -4.30 -0.68 27.15
CA HIS A 446 -3.13 -1.06 26.37
C HIS A 446 -2.02 -0.01 26.36
N LEU A 447 -2.04 0.95 27.29
CA LEU A 447 -1.01 2.00 27.45
C LEU A 447 -0.91 2.92 26.22
N VAL A 448 -2.03 3.08 25.50
CA VAL A 448 -2.19 4.01 24.39
C VAL A 448 -3.18 5.11 24.79
N HIS A 449 -2.85 6.36 24.51
CA HIS A 449 -3.73 7.51 24.76
C HIS A 449 -4.02 8.30 23.47
N LEU A 450 -4.80 9.37 23.59
CA LEU A 450 -5.07 10.30 22.49
C LEU A 450 -4.18 11.54 22.63
N ASP A 451 -3.64 12.01 21.51
CA ASP A 451 -3.04 13.35 21.43
C ASP A 451 -3.21 13.94 20.02
N CYS A 452 -2.84 15.23 19.87
CA CYS A 452 -2.85 16.00 18.63
C CYS A 452 -4.23 16.07 17.96
N GLY A 453 -5.13 16.84 18.57
CA GLY A 453 -6.47 17.10 18.02
C GLY A 453 -6.42 17.87 16.70
N ASN A 454 -6.86 17.22 15.62
CA ASN A 454 -6.84 17.74 14.24
C ASN A 454 -8.22 18.05 13.65
N VAL A 455 -9.27 17.97 14.46
CA VAL A 455 -10.67 18.14 14.02
C VAL A 455 -11.25 19.52 14.39
N CYS A 456 -10.51 20.30 15.17
CA CYS A 456 -10.88 21.66 15.58
C CYS A 456 -9.87 22.71 15.07
N CYS A 457 -9.39 22.54 13.84
CA CYS A 457 -8.42 23.40 13.19
C CYS A 457 -9.02 24.12 11.97
N ILE A 458 -8.27 25.05 11.41
CA ILE A 458 -8.59 25.71 10.13
C ILE A 458 -8.24 24.71 9.04
N GLY A 459 -9.26 24.04 8.48
CA GLY A 459 -9.08 23.04 7.42
C GLY A 459 -9.16 23.61 6.02
N ASN A 460 -8.57 22.85 5.08
CA ASN A 460 -8.59 23.05 3.63
C ASN A 460 -7.81 24.26 3.10
N SER A 461 -7.26 24.05 1.91
CA SER A 461 -6.43 25.01 1.18
C SER A 461 -7.24 26.21 0.67
N CYS A 462 -6.59 27.35 0.45
CA CYS A 462 -7.23 28.53 -0.16
C CYS A 462 -8.40 29.13 0.66
N CYS A 463 -8.19 29.43 1.95
CA CYS A 463 -9.23 29.95 2.85
C CYS A 463 -9.93 31.22 2.31
N GLU A 464 -11.04 31.04 1.61
CA GLU A 464 -11.77 32.14 0.94
C GLU A 464 -12.38 33.12 1.92
N GLU A 465 -12.84 32.60 3.05
CA GLU A 465 -13.39 33.35 4.17
C GLU A 465 -12.66 32.95 5.46
N PRO A 466 -12.58 33.86 6.45
CA PRO A 466 -12.04 33.51 7.76
C PRO A 466 -12.96 32.49 8.45
N GLY A 467 -12.38 31.46 9.06
CA GLY A 467 -13.13 30.52 9.90
C GLY A 467 -13.66 31.20 11.17
N ASP A 468 -14.54 30.51 11.90
CA ASP A 468 -15.08 30.98 13.17
C ASP A 468 -14.36 30.32 14.38
N PRO A 469 -13.48 31.06 15.08
CA PRO A 469 -12.86 30.59 16.32
C PRO A 469 -13.87 30.12 17.38
N HIS A 470 -15.09 30.65 17.40
CA HIS A 470 -16.10 30.23 18.37
C HIS A 470 -16.60 28.83 18.11
N GLU A 471 -16.96 28.51 16.88
CA GLU A 471 -17.34 27.15 16.51
C GLU A 471 -16.21 26.16 16.83
N MET A 472 -14.96 26.51 16.52
CA MET A 472 -13.80 25.65 16.81
C MET A 472 -13.63 25.35 18.30
N ILE A 473 -13.78 26.36 19.15
CA ILE A 473 -13.69 26.20 20.62
C ILE A 473 -14.89 25.40 21.16
N GLU A 474 -16.11 25.63 20.67
CA GLU A 474 -17.27 24.81 21.07
C GLU A 474 -17.07 23.34 20.71
N ARG A 475 -16.53 23.05 19.51
CA ARG A 475 -16.17 21.68 19.13
C ARG A 475 -15.12 21.11 20.08
N MET A 476 -14.04 21.86 20.38
CA MET A 476 -12.97 21.44 21.28
C MET A 476 -13.49 21.06 22.68
N ARG A 477 -14.48 21.76 23.22
CA ARG A 477 -15.13 21.41 24.51
C ARG A 477 -15.84 20.06 24.51
N GLY A 478 -16.23 19.56 23.34
CA GLY A 478 -16.84 18.24 23.17
C GLY A 478 -15.85 17.08 23.15
N PHE A 479 -14.54 17.35 23.21
CA PHE A 479 -13.49 16.33 23.21
C PHE A 479 -12.99 16.02 24.61
N PRO A 480 -12.50 14.78 24.85
CA PRO A 480 -11.71 14.50 26.04
C PRO A 480 -10.47 15.41 26.07
N PRO A 481 -9.89 15.68 27.25
CA PRO A 481 -8.66 16.47 27.36
C PRO A 481 -7.54 15.88 26.48
N LEU A 482 -6.96 16.71 25.61
CA LEU A 482 -5.79 16.40 24.78
C LEU A 482 -4.66 17.36 25.13
N ARG A 483 -3.41 16.95 24.96
CA ARG A 483 -2.25 17.79 25.28
C ARG A 483 -1.94 18.78 24.17
N SER A 484 -2.24 18.42 22.93
CA SER A 484 -1.86 19.20 21.75
C SER A 484 -3.05 19.36 20.80
N TRP A 485 -3.20 20.55 20.22
CA TRP A 485 -4.19 20.86 19.19
C TRP A 485 -3.56 21.58 18.01
N MET A 486 -4.04 21.27 16.81
CA MET A 486 -3.57 21.92 15.58
C MET A 486 -4.32 23.23 15.33
N VAL A 487 -3.60 24.25 14.86
CA VAL A 487 -4.20 25.53 14.44
C VAL A 487 -4.65 25.45 12.97
N PHE A 488 -3.78 24.94 12.09
CA PHE A 488 -4.00 24.80 10.66
C PHE A 488 -4.01 23.31 10.22
N TRP A 489 -4.78 22.98 9.18
CA TRP A 489 -4.77 21.64 8.56
C TRP A 489 -4.62 21.72 7.04
N GLU A 490 -3.59 21.06 6.48
CA GLU A 490 -3.28 20.98 5.04
C GLU A 490 -3.30 22.34 4.30
N THR A 491 -2.88 23.39 4.99
CA THR A 491 -3.10 24.77 4.53
C THR A 491 -2.00 25.24 3.57
N HIS A 492 -2.39 25.72 2.39
CA HIS A 492 -1.54 26.43 1.44
C HIS A 492 -2.30 27.59 0.76
N LEU A 493 -1.55 28.55 0.19
CA LEU A 493 -2.11 29.75 -0.44
C LEU A 493 -2.46 29.56 -1.94
N SER A 494 -1.66 28.76 -2.65
CA SER A 494 -1.88 28.36 -4.04
C SER A 494 -0.92 27.22 -4.40
N ARG A 495 -1.15 26.51 -5.52
CA ARG A 495 -0.17 25.52 -6.03
C ARG A 495 1.19 26.16 -6.33
N ARG A 496 1.20 27.37 -6.90
CA ARG A 496 2.44 28.12 -7.20
C ARG A 496 3.26 28.39 -5.94
N HIS A 497 2.59 28.82 -4.87
CA HIS A 497 3.23 29.12 -3.60
C HIS A 497 3.61 27.85 -2.83
N LEU A 498 2.81 26.79 -2.95
CA LEU A 498 3.06 25.50 -2.32
C LEU A 498 4.40 24.91 -2.78
N TRP A 499 4.65 24.87 -4.08
CA TRP A 499 5.80 24.16 -4.64
C TRP A 499 7.08 24.98 -4.70
N ALA A 500 7.01 26.32 -4.63
CA ALA A 500 8.18 27.17 -4.80
C ALA A 500 9.28 26.95 -3.75
N PHE A 501 10.56 26.98 -4.13
CA PHE A 501 11.65 27.09 -3.17
C PHE A 501 11.69 28.50 -2.57
N PRO A 502 11.83 28.68 -1.24
CA PRO A 502 11.87 30.01 -0.64
C PRO A 502 13.07 30.83 -1.13
N ASN A 503 12.81 31.92 -1.85
CA ASN A 503 13.85 32.78 -2.43
C ASN A 503 14.76 33.42 -1.37
N GLU A 504 14.19 33.72 -0.21
CA GLU A 504 14.91 34.24 0.95
C GLU A 504 16.00 33.31 1.47
N LEU A 505 15.87 31.98 1.27
CA LEU A 505 16.91 31.01 1.59
C LEU A 505 18.06 31.00 0.56
N LEU A 506 17.90 31.74 -0.54
CA LEU A 506 18.95 32.00 -1.54
C LEU A 506 19.53 33.42 -1.41
N GLY A 507 19.17 34.15 -0.36
CA GLY A 507 19.52 35.56 -0.19
C GLY A 507 18.79 36.50 -1.17
N ARG A 508 17.69 36.05 -1.79
CA ARG A 508 16.88 36.84 -2.73
C ARG A 508 15.65 37.43 -2.03
N PRO A 509 15.01 38.47 -2.62
CA PRO A 509 13.74 38.98 -2.10
C PRO A 509 12.65 37.91 -2.08
N VAL A 510 11.81 37.94 -1.04
CA VAL A 510 10.63 37.08 -0.91
C VAL A 510 9.75 37.23 -2.17
N THR A 511 9.27 36.10 -2.69
CA THR A 511 8.37 36.10 -3.85
C THR A 511 7.07 36.84 -3.51
N PRO A 512 6.67 37.86 -4.29
CA PRO A 512 5.41 38.55 -4.05
C PRO A 512 4.22 37.60 -4.14
N LEU A 513 3.29 37.74 -3.18
CA LEU A 513 2.01 37.07 -3.21
C LEU A 513 1.09 37.75 -4.22
N THR A 514 0.23 36.96 -4.88
CA THR A 514 -0.88 37.51 -5.67
C THR A 514 -1.92 38.16 -4.74
N GLU A 515 -2.85 38.92 -5.31
CA GLU A 515 -3.96 39.50 -4.54
C GLU A 515 -4.79 38.42 -3.85
N GLN A 516 -5.06 37.31 -4.55
CA GLN A 516 -5.78 36.16 -4.01
C GLN A 516 -5.00 35.47 -2.87
N GLU A 517 -3.71 35.20 -3.07
CA GLU A 517 -2.85 34.60 -2.03
C GLU A 517 -2.74 35.51 -0.80
N THR A 518 -2.71 36.83 -1.00
CA THR A 518 -2.68 37.82 0.08
C THR A 518 -3.98 37.75 0.89
N ARG A 519 -5.14 37.74 0.24
CA ARG A 519 -6.45 37.60 0.90
C ARG A 519 -6.55 36.31 1.70
N TYR A 520 -6.14 35.18 1.12
CA TYR A 520 -6.16 33.89 1.83
C TYR A 520 -5.26 33.90 3.06
N LEU A 521 -4.07 34.49 2.95
CA LEU A 521 -3.17 34.62 4.09
C LEU A 521 -3.74 35.51 5.19
N GLU A 522 -4.41 36.61 4.84
CA GLU A 522 -5.09 37.48 5.82
C GLU A 522 -6.23 36.75 6.55
N ASN A 523 -7.00 35.92 5.84
CA ASN A 523 -8.04 35.09 6.44
C ASN A 523 -7.44 34.04 7.40
N CYS A 524 -6.37 33.36 6.98
CA CYS A 524 -5.63 32.44 7.84
C CYS A 524 -5.07 33.15 9.09
N TRP A 525 -4.51 34.34 8.93
CA TRP A 525 -3.97 35.14 10.02
C TRP A 525 -5.04 35.50 11.05
N LYS A 526 -6.15 36.08 10.59
CA LYS A 526 -7.27 36.51 11.44
C LYS A 526 -7.85 35.32 12.21
N THR A 527 -8.09 34.21 11.51
CA THR A 527 -8.69 33.01 12.11
C THR A 527 -7.73 32.36 13.09
N GLY A 528 -6.46 32.14 12.68
CA GLY A 528 -5.46 31.48 13.51
C GLY A 528 -5.18 32.25 14.79
N THR A 529 -4.93 33.57 14.70
CA THR A 529 -4.71 34.39 15.90
C THR A 529 -5.97 34.51 16.78
N GLY A 530 -7.16 34.51 16.19
CA GLY A 530 -8.43 34.50 16.92
C GLY A 530 -8.65 33.20 17.70
N TYR A 531 -8.41 32.07 17.05
CA TYR A 531 -8.51 30.74 17.64
C TYR A 531 -7.47 30.53 18.74
N SER A 532 -6.18 30.72 18.42
CA SER A 532 -5.09 30.50 19.38
C SER A 532 -5.21 31.35 20.64
N ARG A 533 -5.63 32.61 20.50
CA ARG A 533 -5.90 33.48 21.66
C ARG A 533 -6.95 32.89 22.59
N ARG A 534 -8.06 32.41 22.04
CA ARG A 534 -9.11 31.77 22.85
C ARG A 534 -8.66 30.47 23.47
N VAL A 535 -7.85 29.67 22.76
CA VAL A 535 -7.25 28.46 23.36
C VAL A 535 -6.37 28.85 24.55
N ARG A 536 -5.52 29.87 24.44
CA ARG A 536 -4.70 30.33 25.58
C ARG A 536 -5.54 30.86 26.75
N GLU A 537 -6.68 31.49 26.48
CA GLU A 537 -7.60 32.00 27.52
C GLU A 537 -8.38 30.88 28.23
N GLU A 538 -8.86 29.88 27.48
CA GLU A 538 -9.80 28.88 27.98
C GLU A 538 -9.14 27.53 28.33
N PHE A 539 -8.00 27.22 27.71
CA PHE A 539 -7.24 25.97 27.84
C PHE A 539 -5.73 26.25 27.94
N PRO A 540 -5.27 26.97 28.99
CA PRO A 540 -3.89 27.46 29.07
C PRO A 540 -2.82 26.35 29.09
N ASP A 541 -3.17 25.13 29.49
CA ASP A 541 -2.25 23.98 29.56
C ASP A 541 -2.13 23.20 28.25
N VAL A 542 -2.89 23.57 27.22
CA VAL A 542 -2.86 22.93 25.90
C VAL A 542 -1.72 23.49 25.06
N ASN A 543 -0.97 22.60 24.41
CA ASN A 543 -0.01 22.95 23.39
C ASN A 543 -0.70 23.25 22.05
N LEU A 544 -0.30 24.33 21.40
CA LEU A 544 -0.69 24.69 20.05
C LEU A 544 0.40 24.26 19.06
N VAL A 545 0.05 23.29 18.22
CA VAL A 545 0.82 22.92 17.04
C VAL A 545 0.34 23.84 15.92
N PHE A 546 1.24 24.57 15.27
CA PHE A 546 0.87 25.44 14.14
C PHE A 546 0.03 24.67 13.11
N GLY A 547 0.32 23.39 12.88
CA GLY A 547 -0.48 22.49 12.05
C GLY A 547 0.32 21.83 10.94
N ASN A 548 -0.24 20.86 10.22
CA ASN A 548 0.38 20.17 9.07
C ASN A 548 0.37 21.11 7.84
N GLY A 549 1.06 22.24 7.98
CA GLY A 549 1.27 23.22 6.93
C GLY A 549 2.52 22.90 6.12
N TYR A 550 2.58 23.47 4.92
CA TYR A 550 3.77 23.38 4.07
C TYR A 550 4.79 24.48 4.43
N PRO A 551 6.11 24.23 4.34
CA PRO A 551 7.13 25.18 4.76
C PRO A 551 6.95 26.59 4.21
N ASN A 552 6.50 26.73 2.95
CA ASN A 552 6.25 28.04 2.34
C ASN A 552 5.12 28.81 3.02
N PHE A 553 4.00 28.15 3.34
CA PHE A 553 2.90 28.78 4.06
C PHE A 553 3.34 29.22 5.46
N ILE A 554 4.08 28.36 6.15
CA ILE A 554 4.63 28.68 7.47
C ILE A 554 5.61 29.87 7.37
N GLY A 555 6.48 29.88 6.36
CA GLY A 555 7.39 31.00 6.06
C GLY A 555 6.66 32.33 5.80
N ALA A 556 5.58 32.31 5.02
CA ALA A 556 4.76 33.49 4.77
C ALA A 556 4.12 34.08 6.05
N MET A 557 3.81 33.23 7.02
CA MET A 557 3.29 33.63 8.34
C MET A 557 4.42 34.13 9.25
N MET A 558 5.56 33.44 9.30
CA MET A 558 6.73 33.84 10.08
C MET A 558 7.31 35.19 9.62
N SER A 559 7.40 35.41 8.31
CA SER A 559 7.90 36.67 7.71
C SER A 559 7.06 37.90 8.06
N ARG A 560 5.76 37.70 8.38
CA ARG A 560 4.86 38.75 8.89
C ARG A 560 4.85 38.86 10.41
N GLY A 561 5.61 38.02 11.12
CA GLY A 561 5.71 38.02 12.57
C GLY A 561 4.52 37.36 13.27
N TYR A 562 4.09 36.17 12.82
CA TYR A 562 3.01 35.43 13.49
C TYR A 562 3.28 35.30 15.01
N PRO A 563 2.31 35.58 15.88
CA PRO A 563 2.59 35.72 17.32
C PRO A 563 3.15 34.44 17.92
N LYS A 564 4.33 34.55 18.54
CA LYS A 564 5.09 33.43 19.10
C LYS A 564 4.38 32.75 20.27
N GLU A 565 3.63 33.51 21.06
CA GLU A 565 2.85 33.00 22.19
C GLU A 565 1.75 31.99 21.77
N TYR A 566 1.43 31.92 20.48
CA TYR A 566 0.45 30.99 19.90
C TYR A 566 1.09 29.74 19.27
N ILE A 567 2.39 29.52 19.50
CA ILE A 567 3.14 28.40 18.93
C ILE A 567 3.86 27.66 20.06
N ASP A 568 3.62 26.36 20.15
CA ASP A 568 4.45 25.44 20.94
C ASP A 568 5.25 24.50 20.02
N TYR A 569 4.68 24.16 18.87
CA TYR A 569 5.30 23.31 17.85
C TYR A 569 4.96 23.80 16.44
N PHE A 570 5.83 23.50 15.47
CA PHE A 570 5.47 23.57 14.04
C PHE A 570 5.17 22.19 13.50
N GLY A 571 4.04 22.06 12.81
CA GLY A 571 3.66 20.83 12.11
C GLY A 571 4.17 20.81 10.66
N LEU A 572 4.32 19.62 10.09
CA LEU A 572 4.61 19.42 8.68
C LEU A 572 3.71 18.32 8.09
N ASP A 573 3.48 18.45 6.79
CA ASP A 573 2.82 17.48 5.92
C ASP A 573 3.76 17.03 4.79
N PHE A 574 4.08 15.74 4.69
CA PHE A 574 4.72 15.16 3.50
C PHE A 574 4.77 13.63 3.45
N ASP A 575 4.56 13.05 2.27
CA ASP A 575 4.72 11.61 2.05
C ASP A 575 6.09 11.31 1.45
N LEU A 576 6.74 10.21 1.83
CA LEU A 576 8.02 9.81 1.21
C LEU A 576 7.83 9.16 -0.15
N PHE A 577 6.71 8.48 -0.37
CA PHE A 577 6.50 7.58 -1.51
C PHE A 577 7.69 6.61 -1.65
N THR A 578 8.42 6.68 -2.76
CA THR A 578 9.62 5.88 -3.05
C THR A 578 10.93 6.63 -2.78
N SER A 579 10.86 7.84 -2.21
CA SER A 579 12.02 8.69 -1.97
C SER A 579 12.80 8.25 -0.73
N VAL A 580 14.12 8.05 -0.87
CA VAL A 580 15.01 7.79 0.28
C VAL A 580 15.10 9.02 1.18
N PRO A 581 15.09 8.89 2.52
CA PRO A 581 15.03 10.04 3.42
C PRO A 581 16.31 10.90 3.42
N GLU A 582 17.46 10.34 3.05
CA GLU A 582 18.73 11.08 2.95
C GLU A 582 18.83 11.96 1.70
N ARG A 583 17.83 11.89 0.82
CA ARG A 583 17.82 12.60 -0.46
C ARG A 583 17.88 14.10 -0.24
N GLN A 584 18.87 14.74 -0.85
CA GLN A 584 19.02 16.20 -0.87
C GLN A 584 17.92 16.87 -1.72
N PRO A 585 17.54 18.13 -1.42
CA PRO A 585 16.68 18.94 -2.29
C PRO A 585 17.12 18.86 -3.76
N GLY A 586 16.18 18.73 -4.70
CA GLY A 586 16.49 18.61 -6.12
C GLY A 586 15.26 18.33 -7.00
N ALA A 587 15.45 18.20 -8.32
CA ALA A 587 14.44 18.11 -9.41
C ALA A 587 13.42 16.99 -9.21
N LEU A 588 13.85 15.94 -8.53
CA LEU A 588 12.99 14.82 -8.18
C LEU A 588 12.52 15.03 -6.75
N PHE A 589 11.24 14.70 -6.54
CA PHE A 589 10.52 14.77 -5.29
C PHE A 589 11.39 14.34 -4.08
N ALA A 590 11.74 15.32 -3.23
CA ALA A 590 12.57 15.17 -2.03
C ALA A 590 11.81 15.68 -0.78
N PRO A 591 10.67 15.08 -0.45
CA PRO A 591 9.70 15.56 0.55
C PRO A 591 10.32 15.72 1.94
N PHE A 592 11.21 14.79 2.33
CA PHE A 592 11.89 14.81 3.62
C PHE A 592 12.71 16.10 3.85
N SER A 593 13.17 16.73 2.76
CA SER A 593 13.91 18.00 2.83
C SER A 593 13.08 19.18 3.34
N ASN A 594 11.75 19.05 3.42
CA ASN A 594 10.88 20.06 4.03
C ASN A 594 11.22 20.33 5.51
N ILE A 595 11.79 19.35 6.22
CA ILE A 595 12.33 19.56 7.57
C ILE A 595 13.48 20.57 7.54
N PHE A 596 14.42 20.40 6.59
CA PHE A 596 15.54 21.33 6.41
C PHE A 596 15.05 22.74 6.02
N VAL A 597 14.09 22.82 5.09
CA VAL A 597 13.51 24.10 4.65
C VAL A 597 12.86 24.82 5.83
N LEU A 598 12.01 24.14 6.60
CA LEU A 598 11.37 24.73 7.77
C LEU A 598 12.39 25.17 8.81
N ARG A 599 13.39 24.33 9.14
CA ARG A 599 14.46 24.71 10.08
C ARG A 599 15.24 25.95 9.63
N SER A 600 15.46 26.09 8.32
CA SER A 600 16.16 27.24 7.77
C SER A 600 15.31 28.52 7.86
N LEU A 601 14.01 28.41 7.56
CA LEU A 601 13.06 29.53 7.70
C LEU A 601 12.88 29.94 9.17
N GLN A 602 12.81 28.97 10.10
CA GLN A 602 12.77 29.26 11.53
C GLN A 602 13.97 30.11 11.96
N ARG A 603 15.21 29.71 11.60
CA ARG A 603 16.41 30.50 11.92
C ARG A 603 16.39 31.88 11.29
N LEU A 604 15.94 31.98 10.03
CA LEU A 604 15.90 33.26 9.31
C LEU A 604 14.95 34.27 9.97
N TYR A 605 13.81 33.79 10.48
CA TYR A 605 12.77 34.64 11.08
C TYR A 605 12.77 34.64 12.61
N GLY A 606 13.70 33.94 13.26
CA GLY A 606 13.87 33.91 14.71
C GLY A 606 12.87 33.02 15.46
N TYR A 607 12.49 31.87 14.91
CA TYR A 607 11.59 30.86 15.50
C TYR A 607 12.31 29.53 15.81
N GLU A 608 13.65 29.48 15.83
CA GLU A 608 14.40 28.23 16.01
C GLU A 608 14.20 27.54 17.37
N GLU A 609 13.65 28.27 18.36
CA GLU A 609 13.33 27.74 19.70
C GLU A 609 12.16 26.74 19.69
N TYR A 610 11.28 26.81 18.69
CA TYR A 610 10.10 25.93 18.60
C TYR A 610 10.44 24.61 17.90
N PRO A 611 10.20 23.46 18.54
CA PRO A 611 10.43 22.15 17.94
C PRO A 611 9.45 21.83 16.80
N ILE A 612 9.79 20.80 16.02
CA ILE A 612 8.93 20.27 14.95
C ILE A 612 8.14 19.08 15.48
N PHE A 613 6.85 19.05 15.17
CA PHE A 613 5.95 17.91 15.37
C PHE A 613 5.60 17.38 13.98
N LEU A 614 5.99 16.16 13.63
CA LEU A 614 5.52 15.56 12.38
C LEU A 614 4.08 15.07 12.56
N THR A 615 3.14 15.96 12.28
CA THR A 615 1.70 15.72 12.44
C THR A 615 1.16 14.76 11.38
N GLU A 616 1.71 14.81 10.17
CA GLU A 616 1.41 13.90 9.07
C GLU A 616 2.64 13.77 8.15
N ALA A 617 3.33 12.63 8.14
CA ALA A 617 4.59 12.52 7.40
C ALA A 617 5.05 11.09 7.08
N ILE A 618 6.17 10.92 6.37
CA ILE A 618 6.99 9.68 6.36
C ILE A 618 6.32 8.44 5.71
N TYR A 619 5.15 8.58 5.09
CA TYR A 619 4.47 7.45 4.45
C TYR A 619 5.27 6.81 3.30
N SER A 620 5.49 5.49 3.42
CA SER A 620 6.35 4.70 2.54
C SER A 620 5.57 3.47 2.03
N PRO A 621 4.81 3.59 0.91
CA PRO A 621 3.95 2.54 0.40
C PRO A 621 4.75 1.32 -0.11
N VAL A 622 4.18 0.13 0.04
CA VAL A 622 4.74 -1.16 -0.44
C VAL A 622 3.84 -1.83 -1.47
N GLY A 623 4.43 -2.37 -2.53
CA GLY A 623 3.68 -3.08 -3.56
C GLY A 623 4.45 -3.16 -4.87
N GLU A 624 3.86 -3.81 -5.87
CA GLU A 624 4.36 -3.75 -7.23
C GLU A 624 4.39 -2.28 -7.71
N GLY A 625 5.53 -1.83 -8.24
CA GLY A 625 5.75 -0.42 -8.62
C GLY A 625 6.07 0.54 -7.46
N TRP A 626 5.92 0.12 -6.20
CA TRP A 626 6.34 0.87 -5.00
C TRP A 626 7.62 0.30 -4.39
N LEU A 627 7.78 0.42 -3.06
CA LEU A 627 8.87 -0.20 -2.30
C LEU A 627 8.60 -1.69 -2.05
N ASN A 628 9.66 -2.46 -1.81
CA ASN A 628 9.54 -3.77 -1.16
C ASN A 628 9.51 -3.63 0.38
N GLU A 629 9.16 -4.72 1.09
CA GLU A 629 9.02 -4.68 2.56
C GLU A 629 10.31 -4.27 3.29
N ARG A 630 11.49 -4.71 2.83
CA ARG A 630 12.78 -4.32 3.43
C ARG A 630 13.05 -2.84 3.25
N GLN A 631 12.82 -2.31 2.05
CA GLN A 631 12.97 -0.89 1.76
C GLN A 631 12.04 -0.03 2.61
N GLN A 632 10.78 -0.43 2.78
CA GLN A 632 9.86 0.27 3.67
C GLN A 632 10.38 0.27 5.12
N ALA A 633 10.84 -0.88 5.62
CA ALA A 633 11.40 -0.99 6.97
C ALA A 633 12.63 -0.08 7.15
N ASP A 634 13.56 -0.11 6.20
CA ASP A 634 14.73 0.76 6.18
C ASP A 634 14.34 2.24 6.13
N PHE A 635 13.36 2.61 5.30
CA PHE A 635 12.94 4.00 5.12
C PHE A 635 12.26 4.51 6.36
N TYR A 636 11.37 3.74 6.98
CA TYR A 636 10.72 4.15 8.23
C TYR A 636 11.76 4.42 9.31
N VAL A 637 12.67 3.47 9.58
CA VAL A 637 13.66 3.66 10.65
C VAL A 637 14.60 4.83 10.36
N ARG A 638 15.16 4.91 9.14
CA ARG A 638 16.09 6.00 8.77
C ARG A 638 15.44 7.37 8.81
N SER A 639 14.17 7.47 8.39
CA SER A 639 13.42 8.72 8.43
C SER A 639 13.22 9.21 9.87
N HIS A 640 12.83 8.33 10.79
CA HIS A 640 12.65 8.70 12.19
C HIS A 640 13.97 9.08 12.86
N LEU A 641 15.05 8.35 12.59
CA LEU A 641 16.40 8.66 13.07
C LEU A 641 16.88 10.05 12.60
N LEU A 642 16.73 10.35 11.32
CA LEU A 642 17.11 11.65 10.73
C LEU A 642 16.19 12.79 11.19
N ALA A 643 14.91 12.51 11.38
CA ALA A 643 13.94 13.47 11.92
C ALA A 643 14.29 13.85 13.36
N LEU A 644 14.59 12.87 14.23
CA LEU A 644 15.09 13.12 15.58
C LEU A 644 16.37 13.97 15.57
N ALA A 645 17.32 13.64 14.69
CA ALA A 645 18.56 14.41 14.51
C ALA A 645 18.31 15.85 14.01
N SER A 646 17.20 16.07 13.32
CA SER A 646 16.75 17.39 12.84
C SER A 646 15.87 18.15 13.85
N GLY A 647 15.72 17.60 15.07
CA GLY A 647 14.99 18.18 16.18
C GLY A 647 13.47 18.04 16.08
N VAL A 648 12.98 17.00 15.40
CA VAL A 648 11.59 16.57 15.55
C VAL A 648 11.39 16.03 16.96
N ALA A 649 10.36 16.51 17.65
CA ALA A 649 10.04 16.14 19.01
C ALA A 649 8.95 15.06 19.09
N PHE A 650 8.02 15.03 18.13
CA PHE A 650 6.89 14.11 18.12
C PHE A 650 6.57 13.62 16.70
N PHE A 651 6.12 12.38 16.61
CA PHE A 651 5.69 11.69 15.39
C PHE A 651 4.23 11.28 15.56
N GLY A 652 3.32 11.93 14.84
CA GLY A 652 1.90 11.62 14.86
C GLY A 652 1.51 10.64 13.77
N MET A 653 1.05 11.15 12.64
CA MET A 653 0.64 10.32 11.52
C MET A 653 1.85 10.02 10.63
N CYS A 654 2.79 9.21 11.16
CA CYS A 654 4.02 8.86 10.44
C CYS A 654 4.04 7.45 9.81
N THR A 655 2.99 6.65 10.09
CA THR A 655 2.70 5.32 9.55
C THR A 655 1.34 4.85 10.12
N SER A 656 0.89 3.65 9.77
CA SER A 656 -0.35 3.01 10.25
C SER A 656 -0.06 1.61 10.82
N PRO A 657 -0.80 1.11 11.83
CA PRO A 657 -0.60 -0.26 12.33
C PRO A 657 -0.92 -1.31 11.26
N TYR A 658 -1.83 -1.03 10.34
CA TYR A 658 -2.26 -1.95 9.29
C TYR A 658 -2.73 -1.21 8.03
N ASP A 659 -2.69 -1.89 6.89
CA ASP A 659 -3.30 -1.39 5.64
C ASP A 659 -4.84 -1.35 5.77
N PRO A 660 -5.54 -0.37 5.16
CA PRO A 660 -7.00 -0.33 5.11
C PRO A 660 -7.55 -1.50 4.25
N GLY A 661 -8.80 -1.91 4.53
CA GLY A 661 -9.46 -3.02 3.84
C GLY A 661 -10.31 -2.62 2.62
N ASP A 662 -10.59 -1.33 2.45
CA ASP A 662 -11.44 -0.79 1.38
C ASP A 662 -10.64 -0.04 0.29
N GLU A 663 -11.32 0.77 -0.54
CA GLU A 663 -10.73 1.55 -1.63
C GLU A 663 -9.56 2.45 -1.20
N TYR A 664 -9.49 2.84 0.08
CA TYR A 664 -8.42 3.66 0.60
C TYR A 664 -7.05 2.98 0.46
N PHE A 665 -7.03 1.64 0.33
CA PHE A 665 -5.83 0.85 0.04
C PHE A 665 -5.10 1.26 -1.24
N TYR A 666 -5.80 1.83 -2.22
CA TYR A 666 -5.20 2.27 -3.49
C TYR A 666 -4.83 3.75 -3.53
N SER A 667 -4.97 4.44 -2.41
CA SER A 667 -4.30 5.72 -2.24
C SER A 667 -2.82 5.48 -1.91
N HIS A 668 -2.00 6.53 -2.02
CA HIS A 668 -0.62 6.48 -1.53
C HIS A 668 -0.50 6.34 0.00
N TYR A 669 -1.62 6.49 0.72
CA TYR A 669 -1.76 6.20 2.15
C TYR A 669 -2.27 4.78 2.45
N GLY A 670 -2.51 3.97 1.42
CA GLY A 670 -3.08 2.64 1.58
C GLY A 670 -2.06 1.63 2.08
N PRO A 671 -1.06 1.25 1.26
CA PRO A 671 -0.17 0.13 1.56
C PRO A 671 1.04 0.55 2.43
N ILE A 672 0.78 1.40 3.44
CA ILE A 672 1.77 1.99 4.36
C ILE A 672 1.82 1.27 5.71
N GLY A 673 0.90 0.33 5.94
CA GLY A 673 0.70 -0.31 7.23
C GLY A 673 1.88 -1.21 7.61
N LEU A 674 2.18 -1.27 8.90
CA LEU A 674 3.18 -2.22 9.44
C LEU A 674 2.70 -3.68 9.35
N LEU A 675 1.38 -3.87 9.30
CA LEU A 675 0.71 -5.14 9.00
C LEU A 675 -0.07 -5.01 7.68
N LYS A 676 -0.27 -6.14 6.99
CA LYS A 676 -1.26 -6.22 5.91
C LYS A 676 -2.67 -6.04 6.47
N ARG A 677 -3.63 -5.78 5.59
CA ARG A 677 -5.03 -5.51 5.94
C ARG A 677 -5.71 -6.63 6.76
N PRO A 678 -6.74 -6.30 7.56
CA PRO A 678 -7.61 -7.28 8.19
C PRO A 678 -8.31 -8.19 7.17
N PRO A 679 -8.70 -9.42 7.54
CA PRO A 679 -8.53 -10.04 8.86
C PRO A 679 -7.16 -10.72 9.05
N GLY A 680 -6.39 -10.94 7.98
CA GLY A 680 -5.16 -11.75 8.04
C GLY A 680 -4.02 -11.12 8.85
N LEU A 681 -3.89 -9.78 8.81
CA LEU A 681 -2.95 -9.01 9.63
C LEU A 681 -1.50 -9.51 9.62
N ALA A 682 -1.07 -10.08 8.49
CA ALA A 682 0.28 -10.62 8.33
C ALA A 682 1.32 -9.48 8.46
N PRO A 683 2.32 -9.59 9.35
CA PRO A 683 3.29 -8.53 9.57
C PRO A 683 4.25 -8.36 8.41
N ARG A 684 4.67 -7.11 8.22
CA ARG A 684 5.80 -6.73 7.38
C ARG A 684 7.05 -6.61 8.23
N GLU A 685 8.21 -6.59 7.57
CA GLU A 685 9.49 -6.34 8.24
C GLU A 685 9.54 -4.99 8.96
N SER A 686 8.81 -4.00 8.45
CA SER A 686 8.66 -2.67 9.05
C SER A 686 8.06 -2.71 10.45
N PHE A 687 7.22 -3.69 10.78
CA PHE A 687 6.71 -3.87 12.14
C PHE A 687 7.85 -4.17 13.13
N CYS A 688 8.69 -5.14 12.79
CA CYS A 688 9.83 -5.55 13.63
C CYS A 688 10.86 -4.41 13.76
N ALA A 689 11.12 -3.73 12.64
CA ALA A 689 12.04 -2.59 12.57
C ALA A 689 11.58 -1.41 13.43
N TYR A 690 10.31 -1.03 13.32
CA TYR A 690 9.73 0.08 14.07
C TYR A 690 9.66 -0.24 15.57
N SER A 691 9.26 -1.47 15.94
CA SER A 691 9.25 -1.94 17.34
C SER A 691 10.64 -1.94 17.96
N THR A 692 11.65 -2.38 17.21
CA THR A 692 13.04 -2.35 17.68
C THR A 692 13.54 -0.92 17.85
N MET A 693 13.31 -0.03 16.87
CA MET A 693 13.73 1.36 16.94
C MET A 693 13.14 2.06 18.17
N THR A 694 11.83 1.95 18.38
CA THR A 694 11.17 2.60 19.52
C THR A 694 11.62 2.02 20.86
N ARG A 695 11.98 0.73 20.91
CA ARG A 695 12.60 0.12 22.09
C ARG A 695 14.02 0.62 22.34
N MET A 696 14.84 0.71 21.30
CA MET A 696 16.23 1.18 21.41
C MET A 696 16.32 2.66 21.76
N LEU A 697 15.35 3.46 21.33
CA LEU A 697 15.31 4.92 21.57
C LEU A 697 14.32 5.31 22.66
N ASP A 698 13.87 4.37 23.49
CA ASP A 698 12.95 4.67 24.58
C ASP A 698 13.58 5.69 25.54
N ARG A 699 12.96 6.88 25.63
CA ARG A 699 13.42 8.01 26.45
C ARG A 699 14.85 8.50 26.10
N ALA A 700 15.40 8.07 24.97
CA ALA A 700 16.70 8.50 24.49
C ALA A 700 16.57 9.88 23.82
N ARG A 701 17.62 10.69 23.94
CA ARG A 701 17.71 11.98 23.25
C ARG A 701 18.84 11.95 22.22
N PHE A 702 18.62 12.62 21.09
CA PHE A 702 19.69 12.84 20.14
C PHE A 702 20.80 13.69 20.77
N ASP A 703 22.06 13.32 20.53
CA ASP A 703 23.25 13.99 21.08
C ASP A 703 24.13 14.58 19.97
N GLY A 704 24.32 13.85 18.86
CA GLY A 704 25.11 14.37 17.75
C GLY A 704 25.30 13.39 16.60
N VAL A 705 25.84 13.90 15.49
CA VAL A 705 26.28 13.09 14.34
C VAL A 705 27.74 12.69 14.55
N VAL A 706 28.05 11.41 14.35
CA VAL A 706 29.43 10.91 14.30
C VAL A 706 29.94 11.04 12.87
N PRO A 707 31.05 11.78 12.63
CA PRO A 707 31.62 11.90 11.30
C PRO A 707 32.08 10.54 10.75
N THR A 708 31.57 10.17 9.57
CA THR A 708 31.92 8.90 8.89
C THR A 708 32.92 9.10 7.75
N GLY A 709 33.21 10.36 7.39
CA GLY A 709 33.96 10.69 6.16
C GLY A 709 33.20 10.40 4.86
N SER A 710 31.93 9.98 4.92
CA SER A 710 31.10 9.69 3.74
C SER A 710 29.73 10.36 3.85
N ASN A 711 29.31 10.98 2.76
CA ASN A 711 27.95 11.55 2.64
C ASN A 711 26.86 10.48 2.38
N THR A 712 27.22 9.20 2.34
CA THR A 712 26.28 8.08 2.13
C THR A 712 26.37 7.03 3.24
N ALA A 713 27.12 7.29 4.31
CA ALA A 713 27.15 6.49 5.52
C ALA A 713 26.88 7.38 6.73
N PHE A 714 26.00 6.93 7.60
CA PHE A 714 25.48 7.71 8.70
C PHE A 714 25.77 6.99 10.01
N ALA A 715 26.11 7.78 11.01
CA ALA A 715 26.27 7.35 12.38
C ALA A 715 25.71 8.45 13.28
N LEU A 716 24.63 8.14 14.01
CA LEU A 716 23.96 9.08 14.91
C LEU A 716 24.13 8.60 16.35
N ARG A 717 24.51 9.50 17.25
CA ARG A 717 24.63 9.23 18.69
C ARG A 717 23.38 9.72 19.41
N PHE A 718 22.84 8.84 20.23
CA PHE A 718 21.78 9.10 21.19
C PHE A 718 22.30 8.81 22.60
N VAL A 719 21.72 9.49 23.58
CA VAL A 719 21.98 9.24 25.00
C VAL A 719 20.69 8.73 25.62
N GLY A 720 20.72 7.50 26.11
CA GLY A 720 19.62 6.84 26.80
C GLY A 720 19.35 7.43 28.18
N HIS A 721 18.30 6.96 28.83
CA HIS A 721 17.83 7.57 30.09
C HIS A 721 18.84 7.43 31.24
N ALA A 722 19.60 6.34 31.30
CA ALA A 722 20.63 6.12 32.31
C ALA A 722 22.00 6.73 31.92
N GLY A 723 22.07 7.48 30.82
CA GLY A 723 23.27 8.16 30.33
C GLY A 723 24.13 7.33 29.39
N GLU A 724 23.70 6.12 29.04
CA GLU A 724 24.35 5.22 28.10
C GLU A 724 24.29 5.75 26.66
N ALA A 725 25.36 5.54 25.89
CA ALA A 725 25.42 5.94 24.49
C ALA A 725 24.88 4.82 23.58
N ILE A 726 24.02 5.21 22.65
CA ILE A 726 23.47 4.36 21.60
C ILE A 726 23.85 4.98 20.25
N HIS A 727 24.55 4.22 19.41
CA HIS A 727 24.92 4.68 18.08
C HIS A 727 24.08 3.95 17.03
N ALA A 728 23.35 4.67 16.19
CA ALA A 728 22.63 4.12 15.05
C ALA A 728 23.46 4.29 13.78
N LEU A 729 23.78 3.19 13.07
CA LEU A 729 24.65 3.19 11.89
C LEU A 729 23.98 2.55 10.68
N TRP A 730 24.19 3.13 9.49
CA TRP A 730 23.76 2.56 8.20
C TRP A 730 24.53 3.19 7.03
N THR A 731 24.42 2.60 5.84
CA THR A 731 24.79 3.21 4.56
C THR A 731 23.62 3.15 3.58
N VAL A 732 23.42 4.19 2.76
CA VAL A 732 22.17 4.36 1.98
C VAL A 732 21.90 3.21 1.00
N ARG A 733 22.95 2.58 0.45
CA ARG A 733 22.87 1.44 -0.48
C ARG A 733 24.08 0.53 -0.33
N GLY A 734 23.89 -0.75 -0.63
CA GLY A 734 24.94 -1.76 -0.57
C GLY A 734 25.34 -2.10 0.86
N SER A 735 26.54 -2.65 1.03
CA SER A 735 27.18 -2.84 2.33
C SER A 735 28.61 -2.32 2.35
N ARG A 736 29.09 -1.97 3.54
CA ARG A 736 30.44 -1.48 3.81
C ARG A 736 30.94 -1.99 5.15
N MET A 737 32.23 -2.28 5.24
CA MET A 737 32.88 -2.46 6.52
C MET A 737 33.19 -1.11 7.15
N ALA A 738 32.84 -0.98 8.42
CA ALA A 738 33.06 0.18 9.25
C ALA A 738 33.98 -0.24 10.40
N VAL A 739 35.17 0.35 10.48
CA VAL A 739 36.17 0.02 11.52
C VAL A 739 36.12 1.06 12.62
N LEU A 740 35.79 0.64 13.83
CA LEU A 740 35.87 1.46 15.03
C LEU A 740 37.25 1.32 15.67
N LEU A 741 37.94 2.44 15.84
CA LEU A 741 39.24 2.52 16.50
C LEU A 741 39.10 3.09 17.92
N GLY A 742 39.62 2.41 18.95
CA GLY A 742 39.61 2.92 20.33
C GLY A 742 39.82 1.87 21.43
N ASN A 743 39.81 2.30 22.70
CA ASN A 743 39.88 1.44 23.90
C ASN A 743 38.56 0.68 24.14
N VAL A 744 38.09 -0.04 23.14
CA VAL A 744 36.87 -0.85 23.21
C VAL A 744 37.29 -2.31 23.36
N SER A 745 36.74 -3.02 24.35
CA SER A 745 37.02 -4.45 24.55
C SER A 745 35.88 -5.33 24.03
N GLU A 746 34.65 -4.87 24.24
CA GLU A 746 33.43 -5.56 23.85
C GLU A 746 32.33 -4.53 23.57
N VAL A 747 31.49 -4.81 22.59
CA VAL A 747 30.31 -4.03 22.23
C VAL A 747 29.11 -4.92 22.06
N PHE A 748 27.93 -4.34 22.12
CA PHE A 748 26.69 -5.02 21.76
C PHE A 748 26.12 -4.40 20.49
N ILE A 749 25.80 -5.24 19.52
CA ILE A 749 25.11 -4.86 18.30
C ILE A 749 23.71 -5.44 18.36
N THR A 750 22.73 -4.57 18.18
CA THR A 750 21.34 -4.94 17.94
C THR A 750 20.98 -4.58 16.51
N ASP A 751 20.58 -5.55 15.69
CA ASP A 751 20.11 -5.23 14.34
C ASP A 751 18.68 -4.65 14.34
N MET A 752 18.17 -4.31 13.16
CA MET A 752 16.83 -3.72 13.02
C MET A 752 15.70 -4.62 13.54
N PHE A 753 15.90 -5.93 13.69
CA PHE A 753 14.87 -6.86 14.19
C PHE A 753 15.00 -7.17 15.68
N GLY A 754 15.97 -6.56 16.35
CA GLY A 754 16.17 -6.69 17.79
C GLY A 754 17.11 -7.83 18.17
N ASN A 755 17.74 -8.52 17.21
CA ASN A 755 18.71 -9.57 17.52
C ASN A 755 19.98 -8.93 18.06
N ARG A 756 20.31 -9.26 19.32
CA ARG A 756 21.46 -8.71 20.03
C ARG A 756 22.61 -9.71 20.05
N ARG A 757 23.81 -9.26 19.68
CA ARG A 757 25.05 -10.04 19.77
C ARG A 757 26.20 -9.21 20.34
N SER A 758 27.10 -9.86 21.06
CA SER A 758 28.35 -9.24 21.52
C SER A 758 29.45 -9.41 20.48
N LEU A 759 30.20 -8.35 20.18
CA LEU A 759 31.44 -8.43 19.42
C LEU A 759 32.62 -7.96 20.28
N LYS A 760 33.74 -8.67 20.19
CA LYS A 760 34.98 -8.33 20.90
C LYS A 760 35.96 -7.68 19.94
N ALA A 761 36.65 -6.64 20.41
CA ALA A 761 37.69 -6.01 19.63
C ALA A 761 38.89 -6.94 19.46
N ILE A 762 39.52 -6.89 18.29
CA ILE A 762 40.77 -7.59 17.97
C ILE A 762 41.83 -6.51 17.77
N ASP A 763 42.91 -6.56 18.54
CA ASP A 763 44.02 -5.60 18.48
C ASP A 763 43.60 -4.11 18.62
N GLY A 764 42.51 -3.85 19.37
CA GLY A 764 41.98 -2.49 19.60
C GLY A 764 41.14 -1.93 18.45
N ALA A 765 40.83 -2.76 17.45
CA ALA A 765 39.92 -2.44 16.36
C ALA A 765 38.67 -3.35 16.41
N LEU A 766 37.54 -2.79 16.00
CA LEU A 766 36.30 -3.53 15.85
C LEU A 766 35.74 -3.30 14.44
N GLU A 767 35.57 -4.39 13.70
CA GLU A 767 34.98 -4.37 12.37
C GLU A 767 33.47 -4.64 12.44
N ILE A 768 32.68 -3.77 11.82
CA ILE A 768 31.23 -3.90 11.74
C ILE A 768 30.80 -3.73 10.29
N GLU A 769 30.06 -4.70 9.74
CA GLU A 769 29.39 -4.51 8.45
C GLU A 769 28.13 -3.66 8.65
N ILE A 770 28.02 -2.56 7.90
CA ILE A 770 26.82 -1.73 7.81
C ILE A 770 26.21 -1.86 6.42
N ASN A 771 24.88 -1.76 6.33
CA ASN A 771 24.13 -1.78 5.07
C ASN A 771 22.96 -0.78 5.14
N ALA A 772 21.98 -0.89 4.24
CA ALA A 772 20.80 -0.02 4.20
C ALA A 772 19.89 -0.13 5.44
N SER A 773 19.94 -1.25 6.14
CA SER A 773 19.21 -1.49 7.38
C SER A 773 19.97 -0.96 8.58
N PRO A 774 19.38 -0.05 9.37
CA PRO A 774 20.04 0.47 10.57
C PRO A 774 20.35 -0.61 11.59
N LEU A 775 21.52 -0.50 12.21
CA LEU A 775 21.89 -1.24 13.41
C LEU A 775 22.18 -0.29 14.57
N TYR A 776 22.09 -0.81 15.78
CA TYR A 776 22.35 -0.08 17.02
C TYR A 776 23.57 -0.67 17.72
N LEU A 777 24.51 0.19 18.08
CA LEU A 777 25.73 -0.13 18.78
C LEU A 777 25.69 0.45 20.20
N GLU A 778 25.87 -0.40 21.19
CA GLU A 778 25.95 -0.07 22.62
C GLU A 778 27.31 -0.52 23.20
N GLY A 779 27.66 0.00 24.38
CA GLY A 779 28.91 -0.36 25.09
C GLY A 779 30.13 0.46 24.68
N VAL A 780 29.95 1.44 23.79
CA VAL A 780 30.97 2.42 23.41
C VAL A 780 30.42 3.81 23.65
N ASP A 781 31.07 4.59 24.52
CA ASP A 781 30.62 5.95 24.83
C ASP A 781 30.77 6.89 23.62
N ARG A 782 31.90 6.79 22.91
CA ARG A 782 32.23 7.63 21.76
C ARG A 782 32.93 6.84 20.67
N VAL A 783 32.49 7.03 19.42
CA VAL A 783 33.12 6.50 18.22
C VAL A 783 34.01 7.58 17.61
N ASP A 784 35.33 7.39 17.66
CA ASP A 784 36.32 8.41 17.25
C ASP A 784 36.68 8.37 15.76
N VAL A 785 36.78 7.17 15.19
CA VAL A 785 37.07 6.97 13.78
C VAL A 785 36.19 5.83 13.28
N LEU A 786 35.52 6.06 12.16
CA LEU A 786 34.82 5.05 11.38
C LEU A 786 35.49 5.00 10.01
N GLU A 787 36.42 4.08 9.80
CA GLU A 787 37.00 3.88 8.47
C GLU A 787 36.04 3.03 7.64
N LEU A 788 35.66 3.54 6.47
CA LEU A 788 34.78 2.84 5.54
C LEU A 788 35.60 2.17 4.44
N VAL A 789 35.44 0.86 4.30
CA VAL A 789 35.98 0.10 3.18
C VAL A 789 35.12 0.31 1.92
N GLU A 790 35.68 -0.03 0.75
CA GLU A 790 35.03 0.11 -0.55
C GLU A 790 33.61 -0.51 -0.58
N ASN A 791 32.70 0.19 -1.24
CA ASN A 791 31.28 -0.15 -1.29
C ASN A 791 31.06 -1.42 -2.12
N ASN A 792 30.35 -2.41 -1.60
CA ASN A 792 29.84 -3.52 -2.40
C ASN A 792 28.45 -3.13 -2.96
N PRO A 793 28.32 -2.82 -4.27
CA PRO A 793 27.06 -2.36 -4.85
C PRO A 793 26.00 -3.47 -5.00
N GLY A 794 26.35 -4.74 -4.77
CA GLY A 794 25.46 -5.90 -4.93
C GLY A 794 25.73 -6.70 -6.21
N SER A 795 24.76 -7.52 -6.62
CA SER A 795 24.86 -8.43 -7.77
C SER A 795 25.01 -7.69 -9.11
N GLU A 796 25.85 -8.20 -10.01
CA GLU A 796 25.94 -7.69 -11.39
C GLU A 796 24.61 -7.90 -12.14
N VAL A 797 24.12 -6.84 -12.79
CA VAL A 797 22.95 -6.89 -13.66
C VAL A 797 23.42 -7.07 -15.11
N GLN A 798 22.72 -7.89 -15.89
CA GLN A 798 22.98 -7.97 -17.32
C GLN A 798 22.70 -6.61 -17.96
N THR A 799 23.69 -6.04 -18.64
CA THR A 799 23.59 -4.72 -19.27
C THR A 799 23.96 -4.83 -20.74
N ILE A 800 23.31 -4.01 -21.57
CA ILE A 800 23.72 -3.75 -22.94
C ILE A 800 24.25 -2.33 -22.98
N ARG A 801 25.42 -2.15 -23.60
CA ARG A 801 26.05 -0.85 -23.72
C ARG A 801 25.40 -0.10 -24.88
N ILE A 802 24.89 1.10 -24.60
CA ILE A 802 24.25 1.97 -25.58
C ILE A 802 25.21 3.07 -26.07
N ALA A 803 26.05 3.59 -25.17
CA ALA A 803 27.09 4.58 -25.46
C ALA A 803 28.24 4.45 -24.44
N ASP A 804 29.42 4.95 -24.79
CA ASP A 804 30.58 5.05 -23.90
C ASP A 804 31.49 6.25 -24.27
N PHE A 805 32.59 6.40 -23.55
CA PHE A 805 33.55 7.48 -23.74
C PHE A 805 34.84 7.02 -24.46
N GLU A 806 34.81 5.92 -25.24
CA GLU A 806 35.96 5.55 -26.10
C GLU A 806 36.24 6.62 -27.16
N HIS A 807 35.18 7.26 -27.66
CA HIS A 807 35.25 8.39 -28.59
C HIS A 807 34.65 9.64 -27.91
N ASP A 808 35.39 10.24 -26.98
CA ASP A 808 34.95 11.40 -26.20
C ASP A 808 34.49 12.60 -27.07
N SER A 809 35.00 12.74 -28.29
CA SER A 809 34.55 13.72 -29.29
C SER A 809 33.07 13.59 -29.70
N GLU A 810 32.44 12.43 -29.45
CA GLU A 810 31.01 12.22 -29.66
C GLU A 810 30.14 12.82 -28.55
N TRP A 811 30.75 13.18 -27.42
CA TRP A 811 30.07 13.82 -26.30
C TRP A 811 30.33 15.33 -26.31
N VAL A 812 29.29 16.10 -26.60
CA VAL A 812 29.40 17.56 -26.74
C VAL A 812 28.55 18.23 -25.68
N GLU A 813 29.17 19.15 -24.93
CA GLU A 813 28.42 20.03 -24.04
C GLU A 813 27.47 20.92 -24.84
N SER A 814 26.18 20.87 -24.49
CA SER A 814 25.15 21.66 -25.15
C SER A 814 24.94 22.98 -24.39
N PRO A 815 25.14 24.15 -25.02
CA PRO A 815 24.90 25.43 -24.37
C PRO A 815 23.40 25.73 -24.25
N GLY A 816 22.98 26.28 -23.11
CA GLY A 816 21.62 26.79 -22.91
C GLY A 816 20.80 26.02 -21.87
N THR A 817 19.58 26.50 -21.66
CA THR A 817 18.60 25.91 -20.74
C THR A 817 17.75 24.84 -21.45
N ARG A 818 16.98 24.07 -20.67
CA ARG A 818 15.97 23.12 -21.22
C ARG A 818 14.62 23.48 -20.65
N ASP A 819 13.61 23.56 -21.52
CA ASP A 819 12.24 23.94 -21.11
C ASP A 819 11.70 23.02 -20.01
N GLU A 820 12.02 21.72 -20.08
CA GLU A 820 11.59 20.74 -19.10
C GLU A 820 12.21 20.97 -17.70
N LEU A 821 13.46 21.45 -17.64
CA LEU A 821 14.13 21.79 -16.38
C LEU A 821 13.79 23.21 -15.90
N GLU A 822 13.59 24.16 -16.81
CA GLU A 822 13.11 25.51 -16.48
C GLU A 822 11.70 25.46 -15.88
N ALA A 823 10.85 24.52 -16.33
CA ALA A 823 9.53 24.30 -15.74
C ALA A 823 9.60 23.86 -14.27
N LEU A 824 10.68 23.19 -13.84
CA LEU A 824 10.92 22.75 -12.45
C LEU A 824 11.63 23.80 -11.60
N ARG A 825 12.15 24.86 -12.23
CA ARG A 825 12.95 25.89 -11.56
C ARG A 825 12.25 26.62 -10.41
N PRO A 826 10.92 26.84 -10.43
CA PRO A 826 10.23 27.38 -9.26
C PRO A 826 10.40 26.50 -8.02
N ASP A 827 10.42 25.18 -8.18
CA ASP A 827 10.42 24.21 -7.09
C ASP A 827 11.83 23.89 -6.60
N VAL A 828 12.81 24.04 -7.51
CA VAL A 828 14.21 23.70 -7.27
C VAL A 828 15.08 24.74 -7.97
N PRO A 829 15.98 25.43 -7.26
CA PRO A 829 16.71 26.57 -7.81
C PRO A 829 17.87 26.13 -8.74
N TYR A 830 17.51 25.60 -9.90
CA TYR A 830 18.43 25.20 -10.96
C TYR A 830 19.05 26.39 -11.69
N TYR A 831 20.27 26.18 -12.17
CA TYR A 831 20.91 27.05 -13.17
C TYR A 831 21.87 26.26 -14.07
N VAL A 832 22.04 26.76 -15.30
CA VAL A 832 23.01 26.22 -16.26
C VAL A 832 24.41 26.71 -15.92
N GLY A 833 25.37 25.79 -15.89
CA GLY A 833 26.79 26.06 -15.65
C GLY A 833 27.23 25.70 -14.25
N GLY A 834 28.45 26.10 -13.85
CA GLY A 834 29.01 25.74 -12.55
C GLY A 834 29.39 24.27 -12.41
N ILE A 835 29.41 23.52 -13.52
CA ILE A 835 29.96 22.17 -13.63
C ILE A 835 31.01 22.17 -14.74
N GLU A 836 32.13 21.52 -14.50
CA GLU A 836 33.15 21.19 -15.49
C GLU A 836 33.08 19.70 -15.83
N THR A 837 33.28 19.38 -17.10
CA THR A 837 33.43 17.99 -17.54
C THR A 837 34.78 17.78 -18.21
N ARG A 838 35.40 16.62 -17.97
CA ARG A 838 36.63 16.22 -18.66
C ARG A 838 36.72 14.71 -18.81
N ALA A 839 37.16 14.23 -19.96
CA ALA A 839 37.56 12.84 -20.12
C ALA A 839 38.85 12.58 -19.33
N VAL A 840 38.87 11.51 -18.54
CA VAL A 840 40.04 11.04 -17.79
C VAL A 840 40.29 9.55 -18.04
N PRO A 841 41.53 9.07 -17.89
CA PRO A 841 41.85 7.65 -18.04
C PRO A 841 41.01 6.75 -17.12
N PRO A 842 40.78 5.48 -17.51
CA PRO A 842 40.06 4.50 -16.69
C PRO A 842 40.74 4.30 -15.32
N ARG A 843 39.93 4.13 -14.26
CA ARG A 843 40.45 3.71 -12.94
C ARG A 843 40.93 2.25 -12.91
N ASP A 844 40.26 1.38 -13.67
CA ASP A 844 40.47 -0.08 -13.64
C ASP A 844 41.06 -0.63 -14.96
N GLY A 845 41.77 0.21 -15.73
CA GLY A 845 42.38 -0.20 -17.02
C GLY A 845 41.38 -0.45 -18.17
N GLY A 846 40.12 -0.02 -18.02
CA GLY A 846 39.06 -0.13 -19.04
C GLY A 846 38.90 1.08 -19.96
N ILE A 847 37.67 1.55 -20.15
CA ILE A 847 37.30 2.65 -21.05
C ILE A 847 37.50 4.01 -20.32
N PRO A 848 37.90 5.09 -21.01
CA PRO A 848 37.90 6.43 -20.41
C PRO A 848 36.58 6.76 -19.71
N ILE A 849 36.64 7.63 -18.70
CA ILE A 849 35.45 8.05 -17.96
C ILE A 849 35.29 9.56 -18.09
N LEU A 850 34.04 10.04 -18.12
CA LEU A 850 33.75 11.46 -17.96
C LEU A 850 33.77 11.80 -16.48
N GLU A 851 34.77 12.56 -16.06
CA GLU A 851 34.77 13.18 -14.74
C GLU A 851 33.92 14.44 -14.78
N VAL A 852 33.05 14.59 -13.79
CA VAL A 852 32.11 15.70 -13.64
C VAL A 852 32.24 16.28 -12.24
N GLY A 853 32.43 17.59 -12.13
CA GLY A 853 32.62 18.27 -10.85
C GLY A 853 32.24 19.75 -10.89
N PRO A 854 32.16 20.44 -9.74
CA PRO A 854 31.87 21.87 -9.69
C PRO A 854 33.02 22.69 -10.30
N ALA A 855 32.69 23.82 -10.93
CA ALA A 855 33.70 24.80 -11.38
C ALA A 855 34.27 25.60 -10.20
N GLU A 856 35.57 25.93 -10.22
CA GLU A 856 36.18 26.83 -9.22
C GLU A 856 36.33 28.28 -9.73
N PRO A 857 35.87 29.31 -8.98
CA PRO A 857 35.01 29.26 -7.79
C PRO A 857 33.52 29.21 -8.18
N PRO A 858 32.67 28.47 -7.44
CA PRO A 858 31.23 28.48 -7.67
C PRO A 858 30.68 29.84 -7.23
N GLY A 859 30.35 30.72 -8.18
CA GLY A 859 29.86 32.08 -7.90
C GLY A 859 28.44 32.17 -7.33
N ASN A 860 27.78 31.04 -7.05
CA ASN A 860 26.34 30.94 -6.75
C ASN A 860 26.06 30.42 -5.33
N HIS A 861 24.81 30.54 -4.88
CA HIS A 861 24.42 30.15 -3.52
C HIS A 861 24.53 28.62 -3.32
N PRO A 862 24.94 28.10 -2.15
CA PRO A 862 25.11 26.65 -1.91
C PRO A 862 23.86 25.77 -2.09
N HIS A 863 22.67 26.38 -2.14
CA HIS A 863 21.41 25.68 -2.38
C HIS A 863 20.98 25.72 -3.85
N GLU A 864 21.66 26.50 -4.68
CA GLU A 864 21.44 26.45 -6.12
C GLU A 864 22.12 25.22 -6.70
N ILE A 865 21.41 24.52 -7.59
CA ILE A 865 21.88 23.26 -8.14
C ILE A 865 22.39 23.55 -9.57
N PRO A 866 23.71 23.56 -9.79
CA PRO A 866 24.24 23.65 -11.14
C PRO A 866 23.88 22.41 -11.94
N TYR A 867 23.67 22.57 -13.24
CA TYR A 867 23.62 21.46 -14.17
C TYR A 867 24.35 21.78 -15.48
N VAL A 868 24.80 20.73 -16.16
CA VAL A 868 25.36 20.77 -17.52
C VAL A 868 24.64 19.74 -18.37
N LEU A 869 24.50 20.02 -19.65
CA LEU A 869 23.91 19.12 -20.64
C LEU A 869 25.05 18.56 -21.49
N VAL A 870 25.17 17.24 -21.54
CA VAL A 870 26.16 16.57 -22.40
C VAL A 870 25.39 15.70 -23.38
N GLY A 871 25.44 16.03 -24.66
CA GLY A 871 24.77 15.31 -25.74
C GLY A 871 25.68 14.27 -26.37
N TYR A 872 25.13 13.10 -26.68
CA TYR A 872 25.83 12.03 -27.41
C TYR A 872 25.49 12.10 -28.91
N HIS A 873 26.51 12.06 -29.77
CA HIS A 873 26.40 12.18 -31.23
C HIS A 873 27.01 10.98 -31.99
N GLY A 874 27.30 9.86 -31.31
CA GLY A 874 27.99 8.68 -31.88
C GLY A 874 27.12 7.66 -32.63
N GLY A 875 25.89 8.04 -32.97
CA GLY A 875 24.94 7.20 -33.71
C GLY A 875 23.82 6.60 -32.85
N ASP A 876 22.72 6.22 -33.50
CA ASP A 876 21.51 5.76 -32.81
C ASP A 876 21.72 4.41 -32.11
N GLY A 877 21.41 4.35 -30.81
CA GLY A 877 21.41 3.12 -30.03
C GLY A 877 20.10 2.34 -30.15
N LYS A 878 20.16 1.03 -30.35
CA LYS A 878 18.97 0.15 -30.29
C LYS A 878 18.76 -0.36 -28.88
N ILE A 879 17.61 -0.01 -28.28
CA ILE A 879 17.16 -0.59 -27.00
C ILE A 879 16.29 -1.81 -27.32
N PRO A 880 16.67 -3.02 -26.88
CA PRO A 880 15.83 -4.21 -27.05
C PRO A 880 14.48 -4.07 -26.35
N ALA A 881 13.44 -4.67 -26.90
CA ALA A 881 12.06 -4.52 -26.40
C ALA A 881 11.83 -5.10 -24.98
N ASP A 882 12.73 -5.96 -24.51
CA ASP A 882 12.72 -6.56 -23.17
C ASP A 882 13.45 -5.72 -22.11
N PHE A 883 14.15 -4.66 -22.51
CA PHE A 883 14.84 -3.76 -21.58
C PHE A 883 13.89 -2.63 -21.15
N ILE A 884 13.70 -2.50 -19.83
CA ILE A 884 12.81 -1.49 -19.22
C ILE A 884 13.57 -0.41 -18.42
N TYR A 885 14.91 -0.46 -18.39
CA TYR A 885 15.75 0.49 -17.64
C TYR A 885 16.90 1.01 -18.50
N ILE A 886 17.20 2.29 -18.34
CA ILE A 886 18.45 2.93 -18.78
C ILE A 886 19.24 3.37 -17.54
N GLY A 887 20.57 3.24 -17.60
CA GLY A 887 21.45 3.61 -16.49
C GLY A 887 22.87 3.91 -16.94
N ALA A 888 23.68 4.40 -16.00
CA ALA A 888 25.09 4.68 -16.20
C ALA A 888 25.92 3.99 -15.11
N ARG A 889 27.14 3.55 -15.46
CA ARG A 889 28.13 3.11 -14.48
C ARG A 889 28.82 4.35 -13.91
N VAL A 890 28.71 4.56 -12.59
CA VAL A 890 29.20 5.77 -11.93
C VAL A 890 30.22 5.42 -10.85
N PHE A 891 31.39 6.04 -10.92
CA PHE A 891 32.36 6.08 -9.83
C PHE A 891 32.05 7.28 -8.93
N GLY A 892 31.11 7.11 -8.01
CA GLY A 892 30.62 8.19 -7.16
C GLY A 892 31.60 8.55 -6.04
N ASN A 893 31.67 9.84 -5.69
CA ASN A 893 32.36 10.37 -4.50
C ASN A 893 31.39 10.60 -3.32
N SER A 894 30.20 9.99 -3.35
CA SER A 894 29.10 10.24 -2.41
C SER A 894 28.48 11.66 -2.45
N SER A 895 28.77 12.52 -3.44
CA SER A 895 28.27 13.91 -3.48
C SER A 895 26.78 14.10 -3.80
N TRP A 896 25.99 13.02 -3.93
CA TRP A 896 24.56 13.07 -4.31
C TRP A 896 24.25 13.73 -5.67
N GLY A 897 25.25 13.91 -6.54
CA GLY A 897 25.06 14.33 -7.92
C GLY A 897 24.07 13.43 -8.68
N ARG A 898 23.29 14.02 -9.59
CA ARG A 898 22.26 13.31 -10.36
C ARG A 898 22.58 13.32 -11.84
N ILE A 899 22.29 12.20 -12.49
CA ILE A 899 22.30 12.06 -13.95
C ILE A 899 20.83 11.94 -14.37
N LEU A 900 20.40 12.83 -15.26
CA LEU A 900 19.09 12.76 -15.88
C LEU A 900 19.29 12.37 -17.34
N PHE A 901 18.60 11.33 -17.79
CA PHE A 901 18.63 10.87 -19.17
C PHE A 901 17.54 11.58 -19.97
N LEU A 902 17.94 12.17 -21.09
CA LEU A 902 17.06 12.68 -22.12
C LEU A 902 17.30 11.85 -23.38
N LEU A 903 16.26 11.18 -23.87
CA LEU A 903 16.31 10.31 -25.05
C LEU A 903 15.34 10.83 -26.10
N GLU A 904 15.72 10.79 -27.37
CA GLU A 904 14.81 11.01 -28.49
C GLU A 904 14.59 9.65 -29.19
N ASP A 905 13.34 9.26 -29.38
CA ASP A 905 13.01 8.04 -30.11
C ASP A 905 12.94 8.26 -31.63
N SER A 906 12.82 7.18 -32.40
CA SER A 906 12.75 7.23 -33.87
C SER A 906 11.53 7.95 -34.43
N ASN A 907 10.52 8.26 -33.59
CA ASN A 907 9.34 9.04 -33.97
C ASN A 907 9.51 10.52 -33.62
N GLY A 908 10.65 10.92 -33.05
CA GLY A 908 10.93 12.28 -32.58
C GLY A 908 10.33 12.61 -31.21
N ASN A 909 9.88 11.61 -30.44
CA ASN A 909 9.41 11.87 -29.08
C ASN A 909 10.61 11.99 -28.13
N SER A 910 10.55 12.99 -27.25
CA SER A 910 11.53 13.18 -26.18
C SER A 910 11.07 12.52 -24.88
N TRP A 911 11.97 11.76 -24.26
CA TRP A 911 11.76 11.03 -23.01
C TRP A 911 12.78 11.51 -21.98
N LEU A 912 12.31 12.09 -20.89
CA LEU A 912 13.19 12.66 -19.86
C LEU A 912 12.98 11.95 -18.52
N SER A 913 14.07 11.51 -17.90
CA SER A 913 14.05 10.77 -16.64
C SER A 913 13.81 11.64 -15.39
N VAL A 914 12.96 12.67 -15.47
CA VAL A 914 12.55 13.50 -14.29
C VAL A 914 11.19 13.15 -13.70
N ARG A 915 10.41 12.25 -14.30
CA ARG A 915 9.13 11.78 -13.71
C ARG A 915 8.78 10.39 -14.22
N GLY A 916 8.49 9.49 -13.27
CA GLY A 916 7.40 8.53 -13.40
C GLY A 916 6.21 9.13 -12.66
#